data_AF-A0A7R9IUR1-F1
#
_entry.id   AF-A0A7R9IUR1-F1
#
_cell.length_a   1.000
_cell.length_b   1.000
_cell.length_c   1.000
_cell.angle_alpha   90.00
_cell.angle_beta   90.00
_cell.angle_gamma   90.00
#
_symmetry.space_group_name_H-M   'P 1'
#
loop_
_entity.id
_entity.type
_entity.pdbx_description
1 polymer ?
#
loop_
_entity_poly.entity_id
_entity_poly.type
_entity_poly.pdbx_seq_one_letter_code
_entity_poly.pdbx_strand_id
1 'polypeptide(L)'
;MGVVWHGNYFRFFEVAREALLRSINYSYAEMAASGYVWPVVDTRVKYRQPLRCEETIRVSARITEYENRLRIDYEVRNAAGQITTKAHTLQVAVEQESQALLLWASAASAVTLDQLQQRFASQPVIRADFIQTRTISGMRQPLVSHGQMLIAREQGLWWHQQTPFVMTLLLDDKRMVQSLSGQKPQVITADSNPQMFQFNHLLRALFQADQKVLNENFSVAFSDRGNGAWTLELTPKAAPLNKIFNRISLAGSAYLDSINLDDKQGDKTQIELSNTRIEPPQLSDEEQARFAGPQLNSSVLALLPQQNLGAAPPALQQGFMQRLDRQLVWLVSPGEQDDPQVAAWWLAQLRALPDLKQVQGDLDGQQQQQWGRFAWQHRNGLIDEVTRDRLQNGGEAQADWLLAQLFSAFSGVSSKELQGDPLMLVRGSQLALAQNAGRMTLHDGWLTVKDAQGQQWYFLHGELANNAFSMQQSHALVTRLSALEQQLKSRWPQAKLLTRGTVLFSDNASQRAQHDVKTLGSVTLGGVILLVLLVFRSLRPLLLTVTSVVIGAMAGTVMTLLCFGELHLMTLVMSLSIVGISADYTLYYLTERMVHGDQQTPWQSLRKVRGTLLLALGTTAIAWLLMLLAPFPGLRQLAVFAASGLTASCLTVILIYPWLVRGLPVRPVPLMVPLARWLAAWRRQRGLRVGLPVAMAIFALAGIAQLKVDDDIAHLQSAPAHLLEQDRQLATLTGQRADQTWFVVWGDDAQQTLQRLEKLAPDLQQAQQQGWLQHYRLLPLTSLAQQQRDLQLLKEAAPDITARLQQAGITLPAPDLTPMPVTPEAWLASPLSEGWRLLWLTLPDGRSGVLIPTSGVKNSAALAELTKQHPGVSWIDRKSGYDSLFSFWRTLLSGLLALALLLITLSFVMRLGLKAGLRSALPSVLSLAMALATLGWIGASLNLFALLALILVLGIGINYTLFFSNPQGTPLTSLLAVSLAMITTLLTLGMLVFSSTSAIASFGTVLCSGIFSAFLLACAGPAPDSSRPTAWLKPGVKVTLPPPGIRPAFQQQQLLTGQVKGQSQSLLVLLSADEQQIDLAGLSSVGIRLFSLRYDASGIHTQQLMPLPQMPPASQVLADIMLSYWPRDLWQKQLPPGWTLQDHGLKRRLIDADNQLVTEIDYLQRGNQRQPISIQQHAFGYQIRIQHLDGS
;
A
#
# COMPACT_ATOMS: atom_id res chain seq x y z
N MET A 1 84.59 49.41 -13.91
CA MET A 1 83.96 48.55 -12.88
C MET A 1 82.72 47.90 -13.51
N GLY A 2 82.81 46.66 -14.00
CA GLY A 2 81.72 45.97 -14.73
C GLY A 2 80.66 45.33 -13.83
N VAL A 3 80.33 45.96 -12.69
CA VAL A 3 79.38 45.46 -11.68
C VAL A 3 78.22 46.43 -11.57
N VAL A 4 77.00 45.91 -11.42
CA VAL A 4 75.78 46.71 -11.27
C VAL A 4 75.87 47.56 -10.01
N TRP A 5 75.68 48.87 -10.17
CA TRP A 5 75.64 49.81 -9.06
C TRP A 5 74.50 49.48 -8.08
N HIS A 6 74.78 49.49 -6.78
CA HIS A 6 73.88 48.99 -5.73
C HIS A 6 72.48 49.63 -5.75
N GLY A 7 72.36 50.92 -6.11
CA GLY A 7 71.04 51.57 -6.18
C GLY A 7 70.14 51.08 -7.32
N ASN A 8 70.69 50.42 -8.36
CA ASN A 8 69.86 49.83 -9.43
C ASN A 8 69.05 48.61 -8.95
N TYR A 9 69.46 47.95 -7.86
CA TYR A 9 68.73 46.78 -7.34
C TYR A 9 67.30 47.13 -6.89
N PHE A 10 67.10 48.34 -6.35
CA PHE A 10 65.77 48.80 -5.96
C PHE A 10 64.84 48.97 -7.16
N ARG A 11 65.36 49.37 -8.33
CA ARG A 11 64.58 49.40 -9.57
C ARG A 11 64.15 47.99 -9.99
N PHE A 12 65.03 47.00 -9.80
CA PHE A 12 64.67 45.60 -10.08
C PHE A 12 63.58 45.09 -9.12
N PHE A 13 63.64 45.47 -7.84
CA PHE A 13 62.59 45.15 -6.87
C PHE A 13 61.27 45.85 -7.19
N GLU A 14 61.30 47.11 -7.64
CA GLU A 14 60.13 47.86 -8.08
C GLU A 14 59.39 47.14 -9.21
N VAL A 15 60.12 46.79 -10.28
CA VAL A 15 59.55 46.10 -11.44
C VAL A 15 58.98 44.73 -11.06
N ALA A 16 59.70 43.97 -10.23
CA ALA A 16 59.23 42.67 -9.76
C ALA A 16 58.00 42.78 -8.85
N ARG A 17 57.95 43.83 -8.01
CA ARG A 17 56.80 44.11 -7.15
C ARG A 17 55.59 44.54 -7.94
N GLU A 18 55.73 45.45 -8.88
CA GLU A 18 54.63 45.91 -9.70
C GLU A 18 54.03 44.77 -10.53
N ALA A 19 54.89 43.90 -11.10
CA ALA A 19 54.44 42.69 -11.79
C ALA A 19 53.67 41.74 -10.85
N LEU A 20 54.14 41.54 -9.61
CA LEU A 20 53.44 40.74 -8.60
C LEU A 20 52.09 41.34 -8.23
N LEU A 21 52.04 42.65 -7.96
CA LEU A 21 50.82 43.36 -7.58
C LEU A 21 49.78 43.36 -8.71
N ARG A 22 50.20 43.54 -9.96
CA ARG A 22 49.31 43.38 -11.12
C ARG A 22 48.76 41.97 -11.25
N SER A 23 49.55 40.94 -10.93
CA SER A 23 49.08 39.54 -11.02
C SER A 23 47.96 39.19 -10.05
N ILE A 24 47.76 40.01 -9.01
CA ILE A 24 46.69 39.88 -8.02
C ILE A 24 45.62 40.98 -8.15
N ASN A 25 45.60 41.73 -9.26
CA ASN A 25 44.70 42.86 -9.50
C ASN A 25 44.71 43.92 -8.38
N TYR A 26 45.91 44.21 -7.86
CA TYR A 26 46.11 45.24 -6.82
C TYR A 26 47.37 46.07 -7.08
N SER A 27 47.47 46.59 -8.30
CA SER A 27 48.47 47.53 -8.79
C SER A 27 48.38 48.91 -8.13
N TYR A 28 49.35 49.79 -8.39
CA TYR A 28 49.38 51.15 -7.83
C TYR A 28 48.14 51.99 -8.14
N ALA A 29 47.52 51.80 -9.31
CA ALA A 29 46.29 52.50 -9.67
C ALA A 29 45.10 52.04 -8.81
N GLU A 30 44.99 50.72 -8.56
CA GLU A 30 43.96 50.13 -7.71
C GLU A 30 44.17 50.47 -6.23
N MET A 31 45.43 50.53 -5.79
CA MET A 31 45.78 51.05 -4.46
C MET A 31 45.31 52.49 -4.29
N ALA A 32 45.66 53.39 -5.21
CA ALA A 32 45.21 54.79 -5.16
C ALA A 32 43.69 54.92 -5.23
N ALA A 33 43.02 54.15 -6.09
CA ALA A 33 41.56 54.13 -6.18
C ALA A 33 40.88 53.64 -4.88
N SER A 34 41.56 52.83 -4.08
CA SER A 34 41.08 52.41 -2.76
C SER A 34 41.21 53.49 -1.67
N GLY A 35 41.76 54.67 -2.00
CA GLY A 35 41.96 55.78 -1.06
C GLY A 35 43.25 55.68 -0.24
N TYR A 36 44.11 54.70 -0.52
CA TYR A 36 45.33 54.43 0.25
C TYR A 36 46.58 54.46 -0.63
N VAL A 37 47.66 55.00 -0.07
CA VAL A 37 49.01 54.89 -0.62
C VAL A 37 49.86 53.98 0.27
N TRP A 38 50.77 53.22 -0.34
CA TRP A 38 51.55 52.18 0.33
C TRP A 38 53.05 52.47 0.27
N PRO A 39 53.54 53.50 0.99
CA PRO A 39 54.96 53.84 0.97
C PRO A 39 55.80 52.70 1.54
N VAL A 40 56.99 52.50 0.96
CA VAL A 40 58.00 51.61 1.52
C VAL A 40 58.64 52.31 2.72
N VAL A 41 58.43 51.75 3.91
CA VAL A 41 58.93 52.32 5.17
C VAL A 41 60.16 51.61 5.71
N ASP A 42 60.42 50.37 5.27
CA ASP A 42 61.64 49.65 5.58
C ASP A 42 62.12 48.84 4.37
N THR A 43 63.43 48.74 4.21
CA THR A 43 64.05 47.87 3.21
C THR A 43 65.37 47.33 3.70
N ARG A 44 65.57 46.03 3.52
CA ARG A 44 66.86 45.38 3.79
C ARG A 44 67.34 44.65 2.56
N VAL A 45 68.58 44.90 2.16
CA VAL A 45 69.23 44.23 1.03
C VAL A 45 70.51 43.55 1.49
N LYS A 46 70.64 42.26 1.14
CA LYS A 46 71.87 41.48 1.37
C LYS A 46 72.43 41.05 0.02
N TYR A 47 73.47 41.75 -0.42
CA TYR A 47 74.27 41.41 -1.60
C TYR A 47 75.21 40.25 -1.25
N ARG A 48 74.93 39.07 -1.78
CA ARG A 48 75.78 37.87 -1.59
C ARG A 48 76.89 37.83 -2.63
N GLN A 49 76.60 38.24 -3.86
CA GLN A 49 77.55 38.33 -4.97
C GLN A 49 77.22 39.55 -5.86
N PRO A 50 78.22 40.19 -6.48
CA PRO A 50 78.01 41.30 -7.39
C PRO A 50 77.37 40.81 -8.70
N LEU A 51 76.32 41.50 -9.17
CA LEU A 51 75.81 41.32 -10.53
C LEU A 51 76.71 42.04 -11.53
N ARG A 52 76.91 41.49 -12.74
CA ARG A 52 77.70 42.17 -13.78
C ARG A 52 76.82 42.98 -14.73
N CYS A 53 77.38 44.03 -15.31
CA CYS A 53 76.69 44.78 -16.36
C CYS A 53 76.42 43.84 -17.56
N GLU A 54 75.27 44.02 -18.22
CA GLU A 54 74.76 43.18 -19.34
C GLU A 54 74.37 41.74 -18.97
N GLU A 55 74.44 41.36 -17.69
CA GLU A 55 73.99 40.04 -17.24
C GLU A 55 72.46 39.95 -17.20
N THR A 56 71.89 38.88 -17.77
CA THR A 56 70.45 38.60 -17.62
C THR A 56 70.18 38.06 -16.23
N ILE A 57 69.26 38.70 -15.52
CA ILE A 57 68.88 38.34 -14.15
C ILE A 57 67.41 37.94 -14.08
N ARG A 58 67.09 37.08 -13.11
CA ARG A 58 65.71 36.78 -12.72
C ARG A 58 65.48 37.30 -11.31
N VAL A 59 64.46 38.14 -11.16
CA VAL A 59 64.01 38.63 -9.86
C VAL A 59 62.68 37.99 -9.54
N SER A 60 62.61 37.30 -8.41
CA SER A 60 61.37 36.72 -7.88
C SER A 60 60.92 37.53 -6.68
N ALA A 61 59.64 37.93 -6.67
CA ALA A 61 59.01 38.63 -5.56
C ALA A 61 57.91 37.74 -4.94
N ARG A 62 57.77 37.78 -3.61
CA ARG A 62 56.71 37.06 -2.88
C ARG A 62 56.21 37.91 -1.73
N ILE A 63 54.89 38.01 -1.56
CA ILE A 63 54.27 38.59 -0.36
C ILE A 63 54.41 37.58 0.78
N THR A 64 54.97 38.01 1.90
CA THR A 64 55.19 37.16 3.08
C THR A 64 54.43 37.61 4.31
N GLU A 65 54.04 38.89 4.39
CA GLU A 65 53.13 39.43 5.40
C GLU A 65 52.17 40.39 4.70
N TYR A 66 50.87 40.37 5.03
CA TYR A 66 49.85 41.23 4.42
C TYR A 66 48.71 41.67 5.36
N GLU A 67 48.67 41.19 6.61
CA GLU A 67 47.57 41.48 7.54
C GLU A 67 47.59 42.93 8.02
N ASN A 68 48.72 43.39 8.58
CA ASN A 68 48.86 44.74 9.13
C ASN A 68 49.79 45.64 8.31
N ARG A 69 50.60 45.03 7.45
CA ARG A 69 51.62 45.66 6.60
C ARG A 69 51.96 44.71 5.47
N LEU A 70 52.39 45.26 4.35
CA LEU A 70 52.73 44.48 3.17
C LEU A 70 54.24 44.27 3.11
N ARG A 71 54.69 43.06 3.47
CA ARG A 71 56.10 42.65 3.34
C ARG A 71 56.28 41.83 2.07
N ILE A 72 57.20 42.26 1.23
CA ILE A 72 57.55 41.58 -0.02
C ILE A 72 59.03 41.21 0.02
N ASP A 73 59.29 39.91 -0.04
CA ASP A 73 60.63 39.35 -0.12
C ASP A 73 61.04 39.20 -1.59
N TYR A 74 62.28 39.55 -1.90
CA TYR A 74 62.89 39.49 -3.24
C TYR A 74 64.11 38.57 -3.25
N GLU A 75 64.21 37.76 -4.29
CA GLU A 75 65.39 36.96 -4.58
C GLU A 75 65.87 37.23 -6.01
N VAL A 76 67.11 37.71 -6.14
CA VAL A 76 67.76 37.95 -7.43
C VAL A 76 68.71 36.80 -7.74
N ARG A 77 68.51 36.19 -8.90
CA ARG A 77 69.37 35.14 -9.44
C ARG A 77 70.04 35.62 -10.72
N ASN A 78 71.31 35.27 -10.89
CA ASN A 78 72.03 35.51 -12.13
C ASN A 78 71.65 34.49 -13.23
N ALA A 79 72.23 34.62 -14.42
CA ALA A 79 72.00 33.71 -15.54
C ALA A 79 72.35 32.25 -15.23
N ALA A 80 73.31 32.01 -14.32
CA ALA A 80 73.67 30.69 -13.84
C ALA A 80 72.70 30.12 -12.76
N GLY A 81 71.64 30.85 -12.42
CA GLY A 81 70.64 30.45 -11.42
C GLY A 81 71.08 30.62 -9.96
N GLN A 82 72.25 31.18 -9.70
CA GLN A 82 72.79 31.41 -8.35
C GLN A 82 72.15 32.65 -7.72
N ILE A 83 71.83 32.58 -6.43
CA ILE A 83 71.25 33.71 -5.69
C ILE A 83 72.34 34.74 -5.40
N THR A 84 72.30 35.86 -6.11
CA THR A 84 73.26 36.95 -5.93
C THR A 84 72.78 37.94 -4.88
N THR A 85 71.48 38.15 -4.72
CA THR A 85 70.93 39.11 -3.75
C THR A 85 69.63 38.61 -3.14
N LYS A 86 69.45 38.82 -1.84
CA LYS A 86 68.16 38.69 -1.15
C LYS A 86 67.78 40.04 -0.56
N ALA A 87 66.54 40.45 -0.73
CA ALA A 87 66.03 41.68 -0.16
C ALA A 87 64.61 41.52 0.36
N HIS A 88 64.14 42.49 1.12
CA HIS A 88 62.71 42.67 1.36
C HIS A 88 62.37 44.15 1.49
N THR A 89 61.16 44.51 1.06
CA THR A 89 60.56 45.81 1.35
C THR A 89 59.32 45.62 2.22
N LEU A 90 59.11 46.53 3.16
CA LEU A 90 57.92 46.58 4.00
C LEU A 90 57.17 47.88 3.71
N GLN A 91 55.87 47.75 3.44
CA GLN A 91 54.96 48.85 3.16
C GLN A 91 53.82 48.88 4.18
N VAL A 92 53.31 50.06 4.45
CA VAL A 92 52.19 50.30 5.37
C VAL A 92 51.14 51.14 4.66
N ALA A 93 49.86 50.91 4.97
CA ALA A 93 48.78 51.70 4.40
C ALA A 93 48.76 53.10 5.02
N VAL A 94 48.73 54.12 4.16
CA VAL A 94 48.57 55.52 4.54
C VAL A 94 47.38 56.08 3.78
N GLU A 95 46.44 56.70 4.48
CA GLU A 95 45.27 57.32 3.86
C GLU A 95 45.70 58.52 3.01
N GLN A 96 45.23 58.59 1.77
CA GLN A 96 45.74 59.55 0.79
C GLN A 96 45.40 61.01 1.14
N GLU A 97 44.23 61.26 1.71
CA GLU A 97 43.80 62.62 2.08
C GLU A 97 44.45 63.11 3.38
N SER A 98 44.42 62.29 4.43
CA SER A 98 44.90 62.69 5.77
C SER A 98 46.40 62.49 5.97
N GLN A 99 47.04 61.69 5.11
CA GLN A 99 48.41 61.21 5.27
C GLN A 99 48.64 60.44 6.59
N ALA A 100 47.57 59.97 7.24
CA ALA A 100 47.65 59.20 8.48
C ALA A 100 48.01 57.74 8.21
N LEU A 101 48.93 57.19 9.00
CA LEU A 101 49.27 55.78 8.99
C LEU A 101 48.18 54.97 9.69
N LEU A 102 47.65 53.95 9.00
CA LEU A 102 46.60 53.11 9.52
C LEU A 102 47.21 51.93 10.27
N LEU A 103 46.92 51.83 11.57
CA LEU A 103 47.34 50.71 12.41
C LEU A 103 46.50 49.44 12.16
N TRP A 104 45.33 49.59 11.52
CA TRP A 104 44.38 48.52 11.21
C TRP A 104 43.75 48.81 9.84
N ALA A 105 43.98 47.95 8.83
CA ALA A 105 43.27 48.03 7.57
C ALA A 105 41.87 47.42 7.76
N SER A 106 40.82 48.23 7.68
CA SER A 106 39.45 47.72 7.60
C SER A 106 39.34 46.88 6.32
N ALA A 107 39.23 45.57 6.48
CA ALA A 107 39.12 44.63 5.36
C ALA A 107 37.95 45.06 4.45
N ALA A 108 38.26 45.36 3.19
CA ALA A 108 37.25 45.35 2.14
C ALA A 108 36.78 43.89 2.01
N SER A 109 35.61 43.60 2.60
CA SER A 109 35.02 42.26 2.59
C SER A 109 34.48 41.93 1.20
N ALA A 110 35.33 41.42 0.31
CA ALA A 110 34.87 40.76 -0.90
C ALA A 110 34.16 39.45 -0.52
N VAL A 111 32.95 39.20 -1.03
CA VAL A 111 32.28 37.92 -0.83
C VAL A 111 33.07 36.87 -1.59
N THR A 112 33.60 35.87 -0.89
CA THR A 112 34.32 34.76 -1.54
C THR A 112 33.37 33.61 -1.86
N LEU A 113 33.72 32.79 -2.86
CA LEU A 113 32.98 31.58 -3.19
C LEU A 113 32.85 30.64 -1.98
N ASP A 114 33.88 30.53 -1.14
CA ASP A 114 33.87 29.69 0.06
C ASP A 114 32.90 30.22 1.13
N GLN A 115 32.79 31.54 1.29
CA GLN A 115 31.81 32.16 2.18
C GLN A 115 30.37 31.96 1.69
N LEU A 116 30.14 32.01 0.37
CA LEU A 116 28.85 31.70 -0.23
C LEU A 116 28.46 30.23 0.05
N GLN A 117 29.42 29.32 -0.06
CA GLN A 117 29.22 27.89 0.22
C GLN A 117 28.88 27.64 1.68
N GLN A 118 29.64 28.21 2.62
CA GLN A 118 29.32 28.09 4.04
C GLN A 118 27.91 28.61 4.36
N ARG A 119 27.50 29.70 3.71
CA ARG A 119 26.15 30.26 3.86
C ARG A 119 25.08 29.26 3.40
N PHE A 120 25.18 28.71 2.19
CA PHE A 120 24.21 27.72 1.70
C PHE A 120 24.27 26.38 2.47
N ALA A 121 25.45 25.93 2.88
CA ALA A 121 25.60 24.71 3.67
C ALA A 121 24.99 24.81 5.07
N SER A 122 24.89 26.04 5.63
CA SER A 122 24.31 26.29 6.95
C SER A 122 22.77 26.26 6.97
N GLN A 123 22.12 26.22 5.80
CA GLN A 123 20.66 26.24 5.67
C GLN A 123 20.10 24.84 5.38
N PRO A 124 19.46 24.16 6.37
CA PRO A 124 18.94 22.80 6.19
C PRO A 124 17.72 22.72 5.27
N VAL A 125 16.90 23.77 5.23
CA VAL A 125 15.66 23.85 4.44
C VAL A 125 15.55 25.24 3.80
N ILE A 126 15.24 25.29 2.52
CA ILE A 126 15.03 26.52 1.75
C ILE A 126 13.68 26.43 1.04
N ARG A 127 12.83 27.43 1.22
CA ARG A 127 11.53 27.59 0.54
C ARG A 127 11.60 28.82 -0.36
N ALA A 128 11.11 28.74 -1.59
CA ALA A 128 11.00 29.91 -2.47
C ALA A 128 9.84 29.75 -3.44
N ASP A 129 9.31 30.87 -3.92
CA ASP A 129 8.44 30.90 -5.10
C ASP A 129 9.33 31.06 -6.35
N PHE A 130 8.95 30.45 -7.47
CA PHE A 130 9.71 30.55 -8.72
C PHE A 130 8.84 31.03 -9.88
N ILE A 131 9.48 31.76 -10.80
CA ILE A 131 8.98 32.04 -12.15
C ILE A 131 10.00 31.47 -13.12
N GLN A 132 9.58 30.54 -13.98
CA GLN A 132 10.42 29.95 -15.01
C GLN A 132 9.96 30.43 -16.39
N THR A 133 10.88 31.05 -17.13
CA THR A 133 10.68 31.48 -18.51
C THR A 133 11.59 30.68 -19.43
N ARG A 134 11.02 29.91 -20.36
CA ARG A 134 11.75 29.12 -21.35
C ARG A 134 11.52 29.66 -22.76
N THR A 135 12.60 30.07 -23.41
CA THR A 135 12.62 30.51 -24.81
C THR A 135 13.16 29.36 -25.66
N ILE A 136 12.34 28.85 -26.58
CA ILE A 136 12.72 27.76 -27.48
C ILE A 136 13.02 28.34 -28.85
N SER A 137 14.15 27.94 -29.44
CA SER A 137 14.56 28.39 -30.77
C SER A 137 13.48 28.04 -31.81
N GLY A 138 12.88 29.05 -32.44
CA GLY A 138 11.81 28.90 -33.43
C GLY A 138 10.37 29.18 -32.94
N MET A 139 10.15 29.37 -31.62
CA MET A 139 8.85 29.82 -31.10
C MET A 139 8.77 31.35 -31.01
N ARG A 140 7.59 31.92 -31.33
CA ARG A 140 7.36 33.38 -31.28
C ARG A 140 7.17 33.94 -29.88
N GLN A 141 6.76 33.11 -28.91
CA GLN A 141 6.53 33.52 -27.52
C GLN A 141 7.21 32.55 -26.55
N PRO A 142 7.81 33.05 -25.46
CA PRO A 142 8.41 32.20 -24.44
C PRO A 142 7.33 31.51 -23.59
N LEU A 143 7.65 30.33 -23.08
CA LEU A 143 6.81 29.58 -22.16
C LEU A 143 7.09 30.04 -20.73
N VAL A 144 6.07 30.47 -20.00
CA VAL A 144 6.20 30.93 -18.61
C VAL A 144 5.45 29.98 -17.69
N SER A 145 6.08 29.57 -16.58
CA SER A 145 5.45 28.80 -15.51
C SER A 145 5.77 29.36 -14.14
N HIS A 146 4.81 29.21 -13.21
CA HIS A 146 4.93 29.71 -11.84
C HIS A 146 4.69 28.58 -10.85
N GLY A 147 5.34 28.66 -9.70
CA GLY A 147 5.15 27.67 -8.64
C GLY A 147 5.98 27.92 -7.40
N GLN A 148 6.09 26.88 -6.59
CA GLN A 148 6.82 26.87 -5.33
C GLN A 148 7.88 25.79 -5.35
N MET A 149 8.99 26.04 -4.67
CA MET A 149 10.05 25.08 -4.46
C MET A 149 10.41 24.96 -2.97
N LEU A 150 10.78 23.76 -2.59
CA LEU A 150 11.25 23.39 -1.26
C LEU A 150 12.46 22.49 -1.41
N ILE A 151 13.60 22.94 -0.91
CA ILE A 151 14.83 22.16 -0.86
C ILE A 151 15.07 21.79 0.59
N ALA A 152 15.24 20.50 0.85
CA ALA A 152 15.64 19.99 2.13
C ALA A 152 16.92 19.18 1.96
N ARG A 153 17.96 19.52 2.72
CA ARG A 153 19.32 18.99 2.53
C ARG A 153 19.36 17.46 2.47
N GLU A 154 18.63 16.80 3.36
CA GLU A 154 18.61 15.34 3.49
C GLU A 154 17.49 14.66 2.66
N GLN A 155 16.38 15.36 2.38
CA GLN A 155 15.21 14.75 1.73
C GLN A 155 15.13 15.00 0.22
N GLY A 156 15.75 16.08 -0.29
CA GLY A 156 15.82 16.39 -1.71
C GLY A 156 15.14 17.71 -2.12
N LEU A 157 14.79 17.83 -3.40
CA LEU A 157 14.08 18.98 -3.97
C LEU A 157 12.64 18.60 -4.28
N TRP A 158 11.69 19.40 -3.80
CA TRP A 158 10.30 19.36 -4.18
C TRP A 158 9.98 20.62 -4.98
N TRP A 159 9.52 20.45 -6.22
CA TRP A 159 9.23 21.51 -7.17
C TRP A 159 7.77 21.39 -7.61
N HIS A 160 6.96 22.39 -7.32
CA HIS A 160 5.52 22.37 -7.54
C HIS A 160 5.08 23.55 -8.41
N GLN A 161 4.94 23.27 -9.70
CA GLN A 161 4.37 24.20 -10.67
C GLN A 161 2.85 24.24 -10.51
N GLN A 162 2.29 25.45 -10.48
CA GLN A 162 0.85 25.70 -10.35
C GLN A 162 0.24 26.14 -11.69
N THR A 163 0.95 26.99 -12.45
CA THR A 163 0.50 27.50 -13.74
C THR A 163 1.56 27.24 -14.82
N PRO A 164 1.16 26.97 -16.09
CA PRO A 164 -0.21 26.94 -16.62
C PRO A 164 -0.99 25.65 -16.32
N PHE A 165 -0.34 24.64 -15.75
CA PHE A 165 -0.96 23.42 -15.25
C PHE A 165 -0.20 22.96 -14.00
N VAL A 166 -0.89 22.22 -13.14
CA VAL A 166 -0.32 21.69 -11.90
C VAL A 166 0.59 20.50 -12.22
N MET A 167 1.87 20.64 -11.85
CA MET A 167 2.88 19.60 -11.96
C MET A 167 3.75 19.60 -10.71
N THR A 168 3.93 18.42 -10.12
CA THR A 168 4.86 18.22 -9.01
C THR A 168 6.04 17.39 -9.48
N LEU A 169 7.24 17.84 -9.17
CA LEU A 169 8.49 17.16 -9.44
C LEU A 169 9.24 17.00 -8.12
N LEU A 170 9.42 15.76 -7.67
CA LEU A 170 10.17 15.39 -6.48
C LEU A 170 11.50 14.78 -6.92
N LEU A 171 12.62 15.24 -6.39
CA LEU A 171 13.96 14.74 -6.68
C LEU A 171 14.65 14.37 -5.37
N ASP A 172 15.01 13.10 -5.20
CA ASP A 172 15.83 12.61 -4.09
C ASP A 172 17.11 11.90 -4.60
N ASP A 173 17.91 11.33 -3.68
CA ASP A 173 19.17 10.63 -3.99
C ASP A 173 19.00 9.39 -4.88
N LYS A 174 17.78 8.86 -5.00
CA LYS A 174 17.51 7.55 -5.61
C LYS A 174 16.55 7.62 -6.79
N ARG A 175 15.72 8.66 -6.87
CA ARG A 175 14.64 8.78 -7.85
C ARG A 175 14.23 10.23 -8.11
N MET A 176 13.70 10.46 -9.31
CA MET A 176 12.91 11.63 -9.67
C MET A 176 11.47 11.16 -9.90
N VAL A 177 10.50 11.80 -9.26
CA VAL A 177 9.07 11.51 -9.41
C VAL A 177 8.40 12.73 -10.02
N GLN A 178 7.91 12.62 -11.24
CA GLN A 178 7.11 13.65 -11.90
C GLN A 178 5.62 13.25 -11.84
N SER A 179 4.77 14.14 -11.36
CA SER A 179 3.32 13.95 -11.28
C SER A 179 2.62 15.10 -11.98
N LEU A 180 1.77 14.80 -12.97
CA LEU A 180 0.87 15.75 -13.60
C LEU A 180 -0.57 15.43 -13.19
N SER A 181 -1.41 16.45 -13.00
CA SER A 181 -2.81 16.25 -12.61
C SER A 181 -3.54 15.31 -13.59
N GLY A 182 -4.13 14.24 -13.04
CA GLY A 182 -4.89 13.23 -13.80
C GLY A 182 -4.05 12.13 -14.46
N GLN A 183 -2.72 12.13 -14.29
CA GLN A 183 -1.83 11.10 -14.81
C GLN A 183 -1.09 10.38 -13.68
N LYS A 184 -0.68 9.13 -13.92
CA LYS A 184 0.13 8.38 -12.95
C LYS A 184 1.51 9.02 -12.81
N PRO A 185 2.07 9.13 -11.59
CA PRO A 185 3.42 9.65 -11.40
C PRO A 185 4.45 8.83 -12.18
N GLN A 186 5.30 9.49 -12.95
CA GLN A 186 6.43 8.90 -13.63
C GLN A 186 7.63 8.90 -12.69
N VAL A 187 8.11 7.72 -12.33
CA VAL A 187 9.31 7.56 -11.49
C VAL A 187 10.49 7.21 -12.38
N ILE A 188 11.53 8.04 -12.37
CA ILE A 188 12.77 7.85 -13.10
C ILE A 188 13.87 7.59 -12.07
N THR A 189 14.59 6.48 -12.23
CA THR A 189 15.69 6.03 -11.36
C THR A 189 17.01 6.05 -12.12
N ALA A 190 18.14 5.99 -11.39
CA ALA A 190 19.47 5.91 -12.01
C ALA A 190 19.59 4.73 -12.99
N ASP A 191 18.94 3.60 -12.71
CA ASP A 191 18.98 2.41 -13.57
C ASP A 191 18.19 2.56 -14.87
N SER A 192 17.11 3.35 -14.84
CA SER A 192 16.24 3.57 -16.01
C SER A 192 16.70 4.72 -16.89
N ASN A 193 17.35 5.73 -16.32
CA ASN A 193 17.94 6.84 -17.07
C ASN A 193 19.17 7.43 -16.35
N PRO A 194 20.36 6.81 -16.51
CA PRO A 194 21.58 7.22 -15.82
C PRO A 194 22.01 8.65 -16.14
N GLN A 195 21.75 9.10 -17.37
CA GLN A 195 22.15 10.42 -17.85
C GLN A 195 21.38 11.56 -17.16
N MET A 196 20.10 11.35 -16.87
CA MET A 196 19.28 12.34 -16.17
C MET A 196 19.60 12.39 -14.66
N PHE A 197 20.05 11.27 -14.08
CA PHE A 197 20.46 11.24 -12.67
C PHE A 197 21.76 12.02 -12.38
N GLN A 198 22.69 12.06 -13.35
CA GLN A 198 23.84 12.97 -13.28
C GLN A 198 23.41 14.43 -13.20
N PHE A 199 22.41 14.84 -13.99
CA PHE A 199 21.84 16.20 -13.94
C PHE A 199 21.19 16.51 -12.58
N ASN A 200 20.46 15.56 -11.99
CA ASN A 200 19.86 15.71 -10.66
C ASN A 200 20.92 15.93 -9.57
N HIS A 201 21.98 15.11 -9.55
CA HIS A 201 23.08 15.26 -8.60
C HIS A 201 23.74 16.64 -8.69
N LEU A 202 23.85 17.19 -9.90
CA LEU A 202 24.43 18.52 -10.13
C LEU A 202 23.50 19.63 -9.68
N LEU A 203 22.20 19.52 -9.94
CA LEU A 203 21.22 20.51 -9.49
C LEU A 203 21.20 20.61 -7.95
N ARG A 204 21.31 19.48 -7.24
CA ARG A 204 21.47 19.49 -5.78
C ARG A 204 22.82 20.03 -5.33
N ALA A 205 23.91 19.63 -5.99
CA ALA A 205 25.25 20.17 -5.71
C ALA A 205 25.33 21.70 -5.91
N LEU A 206 24.57 22.25 -6.86
CA LEU A 206 24.43 23.69 -7.08
C LEU A 206 23.78 24.37 -5.88
N PHE A 207 22.67 23.84 -5.35
CA PHE A 207 21.96 24.41 -4.21
C PHE A 207 22.65 24.16 -2.87
N GLN A 208 23.37 23.05 -2.73
CA GLN A 208 24.17 22.72 -1.54
C GLN A 208 25.61 23.28 -1.62
N ALA A 209 25.93 23.90 -2.76
CA ALA A 209 27.23 24.49 -3.06
C ALA A 209 28.42 23.53 -2.85
N ASP A 210 28.27 22.28 -3.29
CA ASP A 210 29.32 21.26 -3.20
C ASP A 210 30.46 21.55 -4.20
N GLN A 211 31.52 22.16 -3.68
CA GLN A 211 32.68 22.59 -4.46
C GLN A 211 33.36 21.45 -5.21
N LYS A 212 33.40 20.25 -4.61
CA LYS A 212 34.06 19.10 -5.21
C LYS A 212 33.31 18.66 -6.46
N VAL A 213 32.00 18.53 -6.34
CA VAL A 213 31.12 18.14 -7.46
C VAL A 213 31.10 19.23 -8.54
N LEU A 214 31.07 20.51 -8.16
CA LEU A 214 31.09 21.62 -9.12
C LEU A 214 32.42 21.69 -9.89
N ASN A 215 33.57 21.54 -9.21
CA ASN A 215 34.89 21.60 -9.86
C ASN A 215 35.19 20.37 -10.72
N GLU A 216 34.67 19.19 -10.35
CA GLU A 216 34.77 17.97 -11.16
C GLU A 216 34.03 18.13 -12.50
N ASN A 217 32.87 18.80 -12.50
CA ASN A 217 31.97 18.83 -13.66
C ASN A 217 32.00 20.15 -14.45
N PHE A 218 32.43 21.26 -13.85
CA PHE A 218 32.43 22.60 -14.46
C PHE A 218 33.76 23.34 -14.28
N SER A 219 34.05 24.23 -15.22
CA SER A 219 34.94 25.37 -15.00
C SER A 219 34.14 26.49 -14.36
N VAL A 220 34.56 26.90 -13.17
CA VAL A 220 33.82 27.81 -12.29
C VAL A 220 34.45 29.19 -12.35
N ALA A 221 33.68 30.22 -12.70
CA ALA A 221 34.10 31.61 -12.65
C ALA A 221 33.16 32.38 -11.70
N PHE A 222 33.70 32.81 -10.57
CA PHE A 222 32.99 33.58 -9.56
C PHE A 222 33.39 35.06 -9.66
N SER A 223 32.40 35.96 -9.59
CA SER A 223 32.61 37.40 -9.53
C SER A 223 31.73 38.00 -8.45
N ASP A 224 32.35 38.69 -7.50
CA ASP A 224 31.69 39.62 -6.60
C ASP A 224 31.23 40.84 -7.42
N ARG A 225 30.01 41.33 -7.16
CA ARG A 225 29.41 42.50 -7.81
C ARG A 225 29.28 43.68 -6.84
N GLY A 226 29.74 43.54 -5.60
CA GLY A 226 29.62 44.55 -4.54
C GLY A 226 28.26 44.49 -3.82
N ASN A 227 28.18 45.10 -2.63
CA ASN A 227 26.98 45.11 -1.78
C ASN A 227 26.40 43.72 -1.47
N GLY A 228 27.26 42.69 -1.42
CA GLY A 228 26.85 41.30 -1.17
C GLY A 228 26.24 40.58 -2.38
N ALA A 229 26.16 41.24 -3.54
CA ALA A 229 25.71 40.63 -4.78
C ALA A 229 26.86 39.84 -5.44
N TRP A 230 26.54 38.69 -6.02
CA TRP A 230 27.51 37.78 -6.60
C TRP A 230 26.98 37.14 -7.88
N THR A 231 27.91 36.70 -8.72
CA THR A 231 27.61 35.94 -9.94
C THR A 231 28.53 34.74 -10.05
N LEU A 232 27.98 33.59 -10.42
CA LEU A 232 28.70 32.34 -10.62
C LEU A 232 28.42 31.80 -12.02
N GLU A 233 29.43 31.78 -12.88
CA GLU A 233 29.35 31.18 -14.21
C GLU A 233 29.98 29.79 -14.22
N LEU A 234 29.26 28.82 -14.77
CA LEU A 234 29.62 27.41 -14.80
C LEU A 234 29.64 26.93 -16.26
N THR A 235 30.82 26.53 -16.72
CA THR A 235 31.02 25.99 -18.07
C THR A 235 31.28 24.48 -17.99
N PRO A 236 30.43 23.61 -18.56
CA PRO A 236 30.57 22.16 -18.40
C PRO A 236 31.87 21.60 -19.02
N LYS A 237 32.56 20.70 -18.31
CA LYS A 237 33.83 20.08 -18.76
C LYS A 237 33.63 18.78 -19.56
N ALA A 238 32.66 17.96 -19.17
CA ALA A 238 32.50 16.59 -19.67
C ALA A 238 31.07 16.27 -20.15
N ALA A 239 30.95 15.18 -20.92
CA ALA A 239 29.66 14.66 -21.37
C ALA A 239 28.91 13.99 -20.20
N PRO A 240 27.57 14.06 -20.14
CA PRO A 240 26.68 14.58 -21.18
C PRO A 240 26.47 16.11 -21.15
N LEU A 241 26.83 16.79 -20.06
CA LEU A 241 26.49 18.21 -19.86
C LEU A 241 27.07 19.14 -20.92
N ASN A 242 28.32 18.92 -21.33
CA ASN A 242 28.97 19.72 -22.36
C ASN A 242 28.36 19.52 -23.76
N LYS A 243 27.45 18.56 -23.94
CA LYS A 243 26.64 18.39 -25.15
C LYS A 243 25.29 19.11 -25.08
N ILE A 244 24.82 19.42 -23.87
CA ILE A 244 23.50 20.01 -23.63
C ILE A 244 23.62 21.52 -23.41
N PHE A 245 24.53 21.95 -22.52
CA PHE A 245 24.64 23.37 -22.14
C PHE A 245 25.91 24.01 -22.70
N ASN A 246 25.78 25.26 -23.14
CA ASN A 246 26.90 26.17 -23.37
C ASN A 246 27.42 26.72 -22.04
N ARG A 247 26.51 27.21 -21.20
CA ARG A 247 26.81 27.88 -19.93
C ARG A 247 25.62 27.84 -18.99
N ILE A 248 25.90 27.74 -17.70
CA ILE A 248 24.93 27.93 -16.61
C ILE A 248 25.41 29.14 -15.80
N SER A 249 24.56 30.13 -15.57
CA SER A 249 24.89 31.30 -14.75
C SER A 249 23.93 31.44 -13.59
N LEU A 250 24.46 31.63 -12.38
CA LEU A 250 23.71 31.91 -11.17
C LEU A 250 24.02 33.33 -10.72
N ALA A 251 23.00 34.03 -10.20
CA ALA A 251 23.19 35.33 -9.58
C ALA A 251 22.35 35.42 -8.29
N GLY A 252 22.87 36.15 -7.32
CA GLY A 252 22.17 36.34 -6.06
C GLY A 252 22.82 37.37 -5.15
N SER A 253 22.26 37.49 -3.96
CA SER A 253 22.75 38.37 -2.90
C SER A 253 22.83 37.60 -1.57
N ALA A 254 21.88 37.82 -0.65
CA ALA A 254 21.72 37.00 0.54
C ALA A 254 21.32 35.55 0.20
N TYR A 255 20.50 35.39 -0.85
CA TYR A 255 20.00 34.13 -1.37
C TYR A 255 20.31 34.00 -2.87
N LEU A 256 19.98 32.84 -3.46
CA LEU A 256 19.99 32.68 -4.90
C LEU A 256 18.75 33.37 -5.49
N ASP A 257 18.96 34.35 -6.36
CA ASP A 257 17.90 35.17 -6.94
C ASP A 257 17.52 34.69 -8.36
N SER A 258 18.51 34.21 -9.15
CA SER A 258 18.24 33.71 -10.51
C SER A 258 19.19 32.61 -10.98
N ILE A 259 18.66 31.76 -11.86
CA ILE A 259 19.38 30.69 -12.57
C ILE A 259 19.09 30.83 -14.06
N ASN A 260 20.13 31.00 -14.88
CA ASN A 260 20.01 30.99 -16.34
C ASN A 260 20.76 29.81 -16.93
N LEU A 261 20.08 29.08 -17.80
CA LEU A 261 20.58 27.92 -18.54
C LEU A 261 20.60 28.26 -20.03
N ASP A 262 21.79 28.20 -20.63
CA ASP A 262 22.01 28.42 -22.06
C ASP A 262 22.34 27.08 -22.74
N ASP A 263 21.43 26.61 -23.60
CA ASP A 263 21.55 25.32 -24.31
C ASP A 263 22.33 25.48 -25.63
N LYS A 264 23.03 24.43 -26.05
CA LYS A 264 23.72 24.37 -27.35
C LYS A 264 22.80 24.49 -28.56
N GLN A 265 21.51 24.18 -28.41
CA GLN A 265 20.50 24.26 -29.47
C GLN A 265 19.89 25.67 -29.62
N GLY A 266 20.33 26.64 -28.81
CA GLY A 266 19.83 28.02 -28.82
C GLY A 266 18.62 28.25 -27.92
N ASP A 267 18.17 27.23 -27.18
CA ASP A 267 17.16 27.35 -26.14
C ASP A 267 17.73 28.05 -24.90
N LYS A 268 16.92 28.89 -24.26
CA LYS A 268 17.28 29.59 -23.01
C LYS A 268 16.23 29.36 -21.94
N THR A 269 16.65 29.00 -20.74
CA THR A 269 15.76 28.90 -19.57
C THR A 269 16.23 29.87 -18.49
N GLN A 270 15.34 30.74 -18.03
CA GLN A 270 15.56 31.66 -16.92
C GLN A 270 14.61 31.28 -15.79
N ILE A 271 15.15 31.09 -14.58
CA ILE A 271 14.39 30.83 -13.37
C ILE A 271 14.68 31.97 -12.40
N GLU A 272 13.65 32.68 -12.00
CA GLU A 272 13.70 33.74 -11.00
C GLU A 272 13.09 33.23 -9.70
N LEU A 273 13.81 33.41 -8.60
CA LEU A 273 13.38 33.01 -7.26
C LEU A 273 12.99 34.24 -6.45
N SER A 274 11.89 34.14 -5.73
CA SER A 274 11.37 35.20 -4.87
C SER A 274 10.77 34.62 -3.58
N ASN A 275 10.52 35.48 -2.58
CA ASN A 275 9.95 35.08 -1.28
C ASN A 275 10.73 33.95 -0.59
N THR A 276 12.07 33.99 -0.66
CA THR A 276 12.93 32.96 -0.07
C THR A 276 12.82 32.96 1.46
N ARG A 277 12.51 31.80 2.05
CA ARG A 277 12.30 31.59 3.49
C ARG A 277 13.14 30.41 3.99
N ILE A 278 13.91 30.63 5.05
CA ILE A 278 14.70 29.57 5.72
C ILE A 278 14.00 29.06 6.99
N GLU A 279 13.15 29.88 7.60
CA GLU A 279 12.41 29.51 8.79
C GLU A 279 11.04 28.89 8.44
N PRO A 280 10.61 27.83 9.13
CA PRO A 280 11.34 27.09 10.17
C PRO A 280 12.52 26.25 9.59
N PRO A 281 13.61 26.05 10.37
CA PRO A 281 14.79 25.29 9.92
C PRO A 281 14.54 23.79 9.77
N GLN A 282 13.40 23.30 10.23
CA GLN A 282 12.94 21.92 10.03
C GLN A 282 11.75 21.90 9.08
N LEU A 283 11.56 20.77 8.40
CA LEU A 283 10.35 20.53 7.61
C LEU A 283 9.14 20.47 8.53
N SER A 284 8.02 21.08 8.13
CA SER A 284 6.74 20.83 8.78
C SER A 284 6.25 19.40 8.48
N ASP A 285 5.32 18.88 9.27
CA ASP A 285 4.74 17.54 9.06
C ASP A 285 4.17 17.37 7.64
N GLU A 286 3.53 18.42 7.11
CA GLU A 286 3.02 18.45 5.74
C GLU A 286 4.14 18.44 4.70
N GLU A 287 5.21 19.19 4.93
CA GLU A 287 6.36 19.23 4.05
C GLU A 287 7.12 17.90 4.05
N GLN A 288 7.24 17.26 5.22
CA GLN A 288 7.88 15.97 5.36
C GLN A 288 7.08 14.86 4.66
N ALA A 289 5.75 14.94 4.68
CA ALA A 289 4.89 14.06 3.91
C ALA A 289 5.07 14.20 2.39
N ARG A 290 5.43 15.39 1.88
CA ARG A 290 5.70 15.62 0.44
C ARG A 290 6.94 14.87 -0.05
N PHE A 291 7.89 14.56 0.83
CA PHE A 291 9.09 13.77 0.52
C PHE A 291 8.95 12.26 0.83
N ALA A 292 7.92 11.84 1.58
CA ALA A 292 7.76 10.45 1.97
C ALA A 292 7.36 9.57 0.76
N GLY A 293 8.11 8.50 0.52
CA GLY A 293 7.72 7.44 -0.43
C GLY A 293 6.48 6.66 0.01
N PRO A 294 6.05 5.62 -0.75
CA PRO A 294 4.87 4.84 -0.42
C PRO A 294 4.95 4.30 1.01
N GLN A 295 4.01 4.73 1.85
CA GLN A 295 3.97 4.40 3.26
C GLN A 295 3.32 3.02 3.46
N LEU A 296 3.82 2.26 4.44
CA LEU A 296 3.14 1.07 4.94
C LEU A 296 2.07 1.50 5.94
N ASN A 297 0.81 1.51 5.50
CA ASN A 297 -0.32 1.74 6.39
C ASN A 297 -0.63 0.45 7.17
N SER A 298 -0.57 0.51 8.50
CA SER A 298 -0.86 -0.62 9.39
C SER A 298 -2.28 -0.59 9.98
N SER A 299 -3.07 0.44 9.67
CA SER A 299 -4.42 0.57 10.21
C SER A 299 -5.39 -0.38 9.52
N VAL A 300 -5.99 -1.31 10.28
CA VAL A 300 -7.08 -2.16 9.79
C VAL A 300 -8.28 -1.30 9.35
N LEU A 301 -8.46 -0.11 9.93
CA LEU A 301 -9.52 0.83 9.55
C LEU A 301 -9.22 1.54 8.22
N ALA A 302 -7.97 1.59 7.77
CA ALA A 302 -7.63 2.07 6.42
C ALA A 302 -8.04 1.09 5.31
N LEU A 303 -8.44 -0.13 5.68
CA LEU A 303 -9.08 -1.09 4.77
C LEU A 303 -10.56 -0.74 4.50
N LEU A 304 -11.13 0.20 5.24
CA LEU A 304 -12.48 0.66 5.05
C LEU A 304 -12.48 1.81 4.04
N PRO A 305 -13.51 1.91 3.18
CA PRO A 305 -13.64 3.06 2.30
C PRO A 305 -13.64 4.35 3.14
N GLN A 306 -12.88 5.35 2.70
CA GLN A 306 -12.88 6.67 3.34
C GLN A 306 -14.32 7.17 3.38
N GLN A 307 -14.91 7.23 4.58
CA GLN A 307 -16.23 7.78 4.75
C GLN A 307 -16.14 9.29 4.70
N ASN A 308 -16.93 9.88 3.81
CA ASN A 308 -17.20 11.30 3.84
C ASN A 308 -17.96 11.60 5.15
N LEU A 309 -17.58 12.64 5.90
CA LEU A 309 -18.41 13.23 6.97
C LEU A 309 -19.65 13.93 6.37
N GLY A 310 -20.46 13.14 5.66
CA GLY A 310 -21.54 13.58 4.79
C GLY A 310 -21.10 14.66 3.80
N ALA A 311 -21.82 15.76 3.77
CA ALA A 311 -21.60 16.86 2.82
C ALA A 311 -20.52 17.87 3.25
N ALA A 312 -19.81 17.64 4.37
CA ALA A 312 -18.77 18.56 4.83
C ALA A 312 -17.59 18.64 3.84
N PRO A 313 -16.91 19.79 3.69
CA PRO A 313 -15.72 19.92 2.84
C PRO A 313 -14.61 18.92 3.22
N PRO A 314 -14.00 18.17 2.27
CA PRO A 314 -13.00 17.14 2.56
C PRO A 314 -11.86 17.58 3.48
N ALA A 315 -11.40 18.83 3.36
CA ALA A 315 -10.35 19.38 4.21
C ALA A 315 -10.77 19.51 5.69
N LEU A 316 -12.02 19.94 5.97
CA LEU A 316 -12.56 19.94 7.34
C LEU A 316 -12.67 18.52 7.86
N GLN A 317 -13.10 17.58 7.00
CA GLN A 317 -13.20 16.19 7.40
C GLN A 317 -11.85 15.63 7.84
N GLN A 318 -10.84 15.77 6.99
CA GLN A 318 -9.50 15.28 7.26
C GLN A 318 -8.89 15.95 8.51
N GLY A 319 -9.06 17.27 8.67
CA GLY A 319 -8.53 17.98 9.84
C GLY A 319 -9.17 17.52 11.16
N PHE A 320 -10.48 17.26 11.18
CA PHE A 320 -11.15 16.71 12.36
C PHE A 320 -10.70 15.28 12.68
N MET A 321 -10.58 14.42 11.67
CA MET A 321 -10.08 13.05 11.87
C MET A 321 -8.66 13.06 12.46
N GLN A 322 -7.77 13.87 11.89
CA GLN A 322 -6.39 13.97 12.36
C GLN A 322 -6.29 14.43 13.82
N ARG A 323 -7.12 15.39 14.24
CA ARG A 323 -7.12 15.85 15.64
C ARG A 323 -7.62 14.77 16.59
N LEU A 324 -8.70 14.08 16.24
CA LEU A 324 -9.23 12.97 17.04
C LEU A 324 -8.22 11.81 17.14
N ASP A 325 -7.54 11.48 16.04
CA ASP A 325 -6.54 10.41 15.99
C ASP A 325 -5.27 10.73 16.79
N ARG A 326 -4.99 12.01 17.09
CA ARG A 326 -3.81 12.42 17.87
C ARG A 326 -4.05 12.43 19.38
N GLN A 327 -5.27 12.23 19.83
CA GLN A 327 -5.62 12.41 21.23
C GLN A 327 -5.18 11.26 22.13
N LEU A 328 -4.64 11.64 23.29
CA LEU A 328 -4.38 10.76 24.42
C LEU A 328 -5.00 11.33 25.68
N VAL A 329 -5.63 10.45 26.46
CA VAL A 329 -6.28 10.78 27.73
C VAL A 329 -5.81 9.81 28.80
N TRP A 330 -5.56 10.32 29.99
CA TRP A 330 -5.19 9.54 31.18
C TRP A 330 -6.11 9.89 32.34
N LEU A 331 -6.50 8.87 33.11
CA LEU A 331 -7.04 9.04 34.46
C LEU A 331 -6.08 8.35 35.43
N VAL A 332 -5.61 9.10 36.43
CA VAL A 332 -4.68 8.61 37.46
C VAL A 332 -5.42 8.59 38.79
N SER A 333 -5.42 7.47 39.50
CA SER A 333 -5.93 7.39 40.86
C SER A 333 -4.79 7.03 41.82
N PRO A 334 -4.63 7.74 42.95
CA PRO A 334 -3.64 7.42 43.98
C PRO A 334 -4.01 6.17 44.80
N GLY A 335 -5.27 5.73 44.78
CA GLY A 335 -5.77 4.60 45.57
C GLY A 335 -6.89 5.00 46.52
N GLU A 336 -6.82 4.55 47.78
CA GLU A 336 -7.83 4.84 48.81
C GLU A 336 -7.67 6.22 49.45
N GLN A 337 -6.47 6.81 49.40
CA GLN A 337 -6.17 8.13 49.93
C GLN A 337 -5.95 9.14 48.79
N ASP A 338 -6.63 10.28 48.88
CA ASP A 338 -6.48 11.38 47.93
C ASP A 338 -5.06 11.96 48.04
N ASP A 339 -4.25 11.78 46.99
CA ASP A 339 -2.89 12.32 46.87
C ASP A 339 -2.65 12.85 45.44
N PRO A 340 -2.71 14.18 45.23
CA PRO A 340 -2.46 14.78 43.92
C PRO A 340 -1.00 14.64 43.45
N GLN A 341 -0.05 14.27 44.33
CA GLN A 341 1.35 14.09 43.94
C GLN A 341 1.54 12.95 42.93
N VAL A 342 0.69 11.93 42.99
CA VAL A 342 0.72 10.80 42.03
C VAL A 342 0.40 11.30 40.62
N ALA A 343 -0.65 12.12 40.48
CA ALA A 343 -1.04 12.71 39.21
C ALA A 343 -0.01 13.75 38.71
N ALA A 344 0.53 14.58 39.61
CA ALA A 344 1.58 15.54 39.30
C ALA A 344 2.86 14.88 38.79
N TRP A 345 3.27 13.76 39.41
CA TRP A 345 4.41 12.99 38.94
C TRP A 345 4.19 12.43 37.54
N TRP A 346 3.01 11.83 37.30
CA TRP A 346 2.65 11.32 35.98
C TRP A 346 2.67 12.41 34.92
N LEU A 347 2.08 13.58 35.21
CA LEU A 347 2.09 14.74 34.33
C LEU A 347 3.51 15.19 33.96
N ALA A 348 4.42 15.25 34.95
CA ALA A 348 5.81 15.62 34.71
C ALA A 348 6.52 14.62 33.78
N GLN A 349 6.27 13.32 33.93
CA GLN A 349 6.83 12.31 33.04
C GLN A 349 6.27 12.42 31.62
N LEU A 350 4.96 12.66 31.47
CA LEU A 350 4.34 12.86 30.16
C LEU A 350 4.89 14.11 29.45
N ARG A 351 5.07 15.23 30.17
CA ARG A 351 5.65 16.47 29.62
C ARG A 351 7.10 16.30 29.14
N ALA A 352 7.84 15.32 29.68
CA ALA A 352 9.21 15.02 29.28
C ALA A 352 9.31 14.19 27.98
N LEU A 353 8.20 13.61 27.50
CA LEU A 353 8.20 12.79 26.28
C LEU A 353 8.17 13.69 25.03
N PRO A 354 9.15 13.58 24.11
CA PRO A 354 9.19 14.42 22.90
C PRO A 354 8.09 14.09 21.90
N ASP A 355 7.49 12.90 22.00
CA ASP A 355 6.41 12.44 21.11
C ASP A 355 5.03 12.98 21.51
N LEU A 356 4.93 13.70 22.64
CA LEU A 356 3.70 14.31 23.13
C LEU A 356 3.79 15.84 23.10
N LYS A 357 2.68 16.48 22.73
CA LYS A 357 2.48 17.94 22.73
C LYS A 357 1.25 18.27 23.55
N GLN A 358 1.17 19.52 24.03
CA GLN A 358 0.00 20.04 24.76
C GLN A 358 -0.45 19.14 25.93
N VAL A 359 0.51 18.61 26.70
CA VAL A 359 0.22 17.75 27.86
C VAL A 359 -0.21 18.60 29.05
N GLN A 360 -1.47 18.44 29.48
CA GLN A 360 -2.14 19.26 30.51
C GLN A 360 -2.86 18.37 31.53
N GLY A 361 -3.06 18.90 32.75
CA GLY A 361 -3.74 18.18 33.83
C GLY A 361 -4.10 19.08 35.03
N ASP A 362 -3.13 19.82 35.56
CA ASP A 362 -3.35 20.84 36.58
C ASP A 362 -3.74 22.20 35.99
N LEU A 363 -4.76 22.83 36.58
CA LEU A 363 -5.06 24.24 36.41
C LEU A 363 -4.27 25.03 37.45
N ASP A 364 -3.08 25.47 37.08
CA ASP A 364 -2.24 26.30 37.93
C ASP A 364 -3.00 27.56 38.38
N GLY A 365 -2.69 28.10 39.56
CA GLY A 365 -3.36 29.30 40.09
C GLY A 365 -3.30 30.51 39.13
N GLN A 366 -2.27 30.57 38.28
CA GLN A 366 -2.16 31.57 37.21
C GLN A 366 -3.18 31.33 36.07
N GLN A 367 -3.43 30.08 35.68
CA GLN A 367 -4.44 29.74 34.67
C GLN A 367 -5.85 30.02 35.19
N GLN A 368 -6.14 29.74 36.47
CA GLN A 368 -7.43 30.11 37.08
C GLN A 368 -7.67 31.63 37.07
N GLN A 369 -6.63 32.43 37.34
CA GLN A 369 -6.72 33.89 37.24
C GLN A 369 -6.93 34.38 35.80
N GLN A 370 -6.24 33.77 34.83
CA GLN A 370 -6.43 34.08 33.40
C GLN A 370 -7.84 33.72 32.93
N TRP A 371 -8.35 32.57 33.37
CA TRP A 371 -9.71 32.12 33.10
C TRP A 371 -10.73 33.12 33.64
N GLY A 372 -10.61 33.51 34.92
CA GLY A 372 -11.50 34.49 35.55
C GLY A 372 -11.42 35.88 34.90
N ARG A 373 -10.21 36.32 34.53
CA ARG A 373 -9.99 37.60 33.84
C ARG A 373 -10.64 37.61 32.45
N PHE A 374 -10.51 36.54 31.67
CA PHE A 374 -11.14 36.47 30.35
C PHE A 374 -12.66 36.45 30.46
N ALA A 375 -13.21 35.62 31.36
CA ALA A 375 -14.66 35.58 31.61
C ALA A 375 -15.20 36.97 31.97
N TRP A 376 -14.47 37.71 32.81
CA TRP A 376 -14.81 39.07 33.19
C TRP A 376 -14.81 40.07 32.04
N GLN A 377 -13.72 40.10 31.26
CA GLN A 377 -13.52 41.03 30.15
C GLN A 377 -14.56 40.87 29.05
N HIS A 378 -15.14 39.67 28.94
CA HIS A 378 -16.06 39.28 27.90
C HIS A 378 -17.46 38.92 28.40
N ARG A 379 -17.80 39.26 29.65
CA ARG A 379 -19.04 38.85 30.33
C ARG A 379 -20.33 39.20 29.58
N ASN A 380 -20.38 40.36 28.90
CA ASN A 380 -21.55 40.77 28.12
C ASN A 380 -21.68 40.02 26.78
N GLY A 381 -20.61 39.37 26.31
CA GLY A 381 -20.59 38.54 25.10
C GLY A 381 -20.60 37.03 25.35
N LEU A 382 -20.52 36.59 26.61
CA LEU A 382 -20.49 35.18 27.02
C LEU A 382 -21.74 34.80 27.85
N ILE A 383 -22.91 35.32 27.47
CA ILE A 383 -24.17 35.00 28.15
C ILE A 383 -24.60 33.57 27.79
N ASP A 384 -24.79 32.74 28.82
CA ASP A 384 -25.31 31.39 28.66
C ASP A 384 -26.82 31.38 28.39
N GLU A 385 -27.33 30.27 27.86
CA GLU A 385 -28.74 30.12 27.49
C GLU A 385 -29.70 30.25 28.69
N VAL A 386 -29.34 29.73 29.86
CA VAL A 386 -30.19 29.79 31.04
C VAL A 386 -30.29 31.23 31.57
N THR A 387 -29.19 31.98 31.52
CA THR A 387 -29.20 33.41 31.83
C THR A 387 -30.00 34.19 30.79
N ARG A 388 -29.88 33.87 29.50
CA ARG A 388 -30.69 34.49 28.44
C ARG A 388 -32.19 34.30 28.69
N ASP A 389 -32.63 33.10 29.07
CA ASP A 389 -34.03 32.83 29.40
C ASP A 389 -34.51 33.63 30.62
N ARG A 390 -33.67 33.75 31.65
CA ARG A 390 -33.99 34.57 32.84
C ARG A 390 -34.05 36.07 32.57
N LEU A 391 -33.33 36.54 31.56
CA LEU A 391 -33.31 37.95 31.14
C LEU A 391 -34.53 38.34 30.29
N GLN A 392 -35.32 37.38 29.79
CA GLN A 392 -36.55 37.66 29.06
C GLN A 392 -37.59 38.36 29.97
N ASN A 393 -38.60 38.98 29.36
CA ASN A 393 -39.71 39.64 30.07
C ASN A 393 -39.26 40.67 31.12
N GLY A 394 -38.24 41.48 30.81
CA GLY A 394 -37.72 42.52 31.71
C GLY A 394 -36.74 41.99 32.78
N GLY A 395 -36.40 40.71 32.78
CA GLY A 395 -35.36 40.16 33.67
C GLY A 395 -35.80 39.92 35.11
N GLU A 396 -37.11 39.90 35.41
CA GLU A 396 -37.60 39.61 36.76
C GLU A 396 -37.07 38.28 37.31
N ALA A 397 -37.03 37.24 36.49
CA ALA A 397 -36.50 35.93 36.87
C ALA A 397 -35.00 35.97 37.17
N GLN A 398 -34.23 36.84 36.49
CA GLN A 398 -32.83 37.08 36.81
C GLN A 398 -32.71 37.80 38.15
N ALA A 399 -33.52 38.82 38.40
CA ALA A 399 -33.51 39.53 39.69
C ALA A 399 -33.82 38.60 40.88
N ASP A 400 -34.84 37.75 40.73
CA ASP A 400 -35.20 36.75 41.75
C ASP A 400 -34.08 35.73 41.95
N TRP A 401 -33.40 35.31 40.88
CA TRP A 401 -32.23 34.43 40.97
C TRP A 401 -31.06 35.11 41.70
N LEU A 402 -30.77 36.39 41.42
CA LEU A 402 -29.74 37.15 42.16
C LEU A 402 -30.09 37.24 43.65
N LEU A 403 -31.32 37.60 44.00
CA LEU A 403 -31.77 37.65 45.39
C LEU A 403 -31.65 36.28 46.07
N ALA A 404 -32.02 35.20 45.39
CA ALA A 404 -31.85 33.85 45.91
C ALA A 404 -30.36 33.49 46.16
N GLN A 405 -29.44 33.93 45.29
CA GLN A 405 -28.01 33.78 45.56
C GLN A 405 -27.57 34.62 46.76
N LEU A 406 -28.04 35.85 46.91
CA LEU A 406 -27.66 36.75 48.00
C LEU A 406 -28.17 36.27 49.38
N PHE A 407 -29.39 35.75 49.43
CA PHE A 407 -30.00 35.24 50.66
C PHE A 407 -29.62 33.78 50.98
N SER A 408 -28.97 33.08 50.06
CA SER A 408 -28.50 31.71 50.29
C SER A 408 -27.26 31.71 51.20
N ALA A 409 -27.36 31.03 52.34
CA ALA A 409 -26.27 30.88 53.31
C ALA A 409 -25.03 30.15 52.75
N PHE A 410 -25.16 29.48 51.60
CA PHE A 410 -24.11 28.64 51.00
C PHE A 410 -23.67 29.10 49.61
N SER A 411 -24.17 30.23 49.11
CA SER A 411 -23.81 30.71 47.76
C SER A 411 -22.41 31.33 47.69
N GLY A 412 -21.86 31.80 48.81
CA GLY A 412 -20.53 32.43 48.85
C GLY A 412 -20.39 33.67 47.96
N VAL A 413 -21.48 34.40 47.68
CA VAL A 413 -21.41 35.67 46.92
C VAL A 413 -20.75 36.75 47.79
N SER A 414 -19.67 37.36 47.30
CA SER A 414 -19.02 38.47 48.00
C SER A 414 -19.54 39.83 47.53
N SER A 415 -19.50 40.84 48.42
CA SER A 415 -19.81 42.23 48.03
C SER A 415 -18.90 42.73 46.90
N LYS A 416 -17.65 42.25 46.85
CA LYS A 416 -16.68 42.58 45.82
C LYS A 416 -17.04 42.00 44.45
N GLU A 417 -17.63 40.81 44.41
CA GLU A 417 -18.13 40.18 43.19
C GLU A 417 -19.31 40.98 42.62
N LEU A 418 -20.28 41.34 43.47
CA LEU A 418 -21.45 42.15 43.09
C LEU A 418 -21.11 43.56 42.62
N GLN A 419 -20.09 44.19 43.21
CA GLN A 419 -19.68 45.53 42.82
C GLN A 419 -19.12 45.59 41.40
N GLY A 420 -18.47 44.53 40.92
CA GLY A 420 -17.95 44.51 39.57
C GLY A 420 -18.82 43.76 38.56
N ASP A 421 -19.63 42.79 38.98
CA ASP A 421 -20.60 42.07 38.15
C ASP A 421 -22.01 42.15 38.77
N PRO A 422 -22.68 43.32 38.67
CA PRO A 422 -23.97 43.57 39.33
C PRO A 422 -25.10 42.68 38.84
N LEU A 423 -24.95 42.09 37.65
CA LEU A 423 -25.92 41.18 37.03
C LEU A 423 -25.52 39.70 37.18
N MET A 424 -24.37 39.43 37.82
CA MET A 424 -23.81 38.10 38.05
C MET A 424 -23.67 37.25 36.77
N LEU A 425 -23.35 37.88 35.63
CA LEU A 425 -23.25 37.24 34.32
C LEU A 425 -22.10 36.25 34.27
N VAL A 426 -20.96 36.59 34.89
CA VAL A 426 -19.82 35.68 34.98
C VAL A 426 -20.26 34.44 35.73
N ARG A 427 -20.81 34.57 36.94
CA ARG A 427 -21.26 33.41 37.72
C ARG A 427 -22.30 32.57 36.98
N GLY A 428 -23.27 33.19 36.30
CA GLY A 428 -24.24 32.50 35.46
C GLY A 428 -23.55 31.60 34.42
N SER A 429 -22.62 32.17 33.66
CA SER A 429 -21.84 31.42 32.67
C SER A 429 -20.99 30.30 33.28
N GLN A 430 -20.38 30.52 34.45
CA GLN A 430 -19.60 29.49 35.15
C GLN A 430 -20.47 28.31 35.59
N LEU A 431 -21.66 28.60 36.15
CA LEU A 431 -22.60 27.58 36.58
C LEU A 431 -23.16 26.78 35.40
N ALA A 432 -23.46 27.44 34.27
CA ALA A 432 -23.90 26.78 33.05
C ALA A 432 -22.79 25.88 32.45
N LEU A 433 -21.54 26.35 32.44
CA LEU A 433 -20.39 25.55 32.03
C LEU A 433 -20.18 24.34 32.96
N ALA A 434 -20.30 24.52 34.28
CA ALA A 434 -20.16 23.44 35.26
C ALA A 434 -21.27 22.39 35.13
N GLN A 435 -22.52 22.80 34.88
CA GLN A 435 -23.63 21.88 34.62
C GLN A 435 -23.42 21.05 33.34
N ASN A 436 -22.74 21.62 32.33
CA ASN A 436 -22.46 20.97 31.05
C ASN A 436 -21.11 20.22 31.00
N ALA A 437 -20.24 20.38 32.00
CA ALA A 437 -18.89 19.78 32.03
C ALA A 437 -18.87 18.26 32.26
N GLY A 438 -19.99 17.66 32.67
CA GLY A 438 -20.11 16.22 32.94
C GLY A 438 -19.91 15.86 34.41
N ARG A 439 -19.42 14.64 34.69
CA ARG A 439 -19.20 14.14 36.07
C ARG A 439 -17.92 14.62 36.74
N MET A 440 -17.10 15.40 36.03
CA MET A 440 -15.81 15.88 36.53
C MET A 440 -15.99 17.16 37.33
N THR A 441 -15.33 17.25 38.48
CA THR A 441 -15.32 18.44 39.34
C THR A 441 -13.90 18.91 39.56
N LEU A 442 -13.72 20.23 39.70
CA LEU A 442 -12.43 20.81 40.05
C LEU A 442 -12.16 20.57 41.54
N HIS A 443 -11.06 19.91 41.87
CA HIS A 443 -10.61 19.66 43.24
C HIS A 443 -9.11 19.92 43.34
N ASP A 444 -8.70 20.84 44.22
CA ASP A 444 -7.29 21.26 44.41
C ASP A 444 -6.55 21.63 43.12
N GLY A 445 -7.24 22.31 42.20
CA GLY A 445 -6.67 22.72 40.90
C GLY A 445 -6.67 21.61 39.85
N TRP A 446 -7.16 20.41 40.14
CA TRP A 446 -7.25 19.30 39.19
C TRP A 446 -8.69 19.01 38.78
N LEU A 447 -8.90 18.65 37.52
CA LEU A 447 -10.14 18.02 37.09
C LEU A 447 -10.17 16.60 37.62
N THR A 448 -11.12 16.31 38.51
CA THR A 448 -11.23 15.02 39.19
C THR A 448 -12.61 14.39 39.01
N VAL A 449 -12.70 13.08 39.14
CA VAL A 449 -13.97 12.37 39.22
C VAL A 449 -13.90 11.25 40.24
N LYS A 450 -14.96 11.10 41.05
CA LYS A 450 -15.09 9.98 41.98
C LYS A 450 -15.77 8.79 41.32
N ASP A 451 -15.22 7.61 41.50
CA ASP A 451 -15.87 6.37 41.09
C ASP A 451 -16.98 5.94 42.08
N ALA A 452 -17.67 4.84 41.77
CA ALA A 452 -18.74 4.31 42.63
C ALA A 452 -18.24 3.80 44.00
N GLN A 453 -16.93 3.60 44.15
CA GLN A 453 -16.27 3.16 45.38
C GLN A 453 -15.73 4.37 46.19
N GLY A 454 -15.88 5.58 45.66
CA GLY A 454 -15.42 6.82 46.28
C GLY A 454 -13.96 7.18 46.00
N GLN A 455 -13.24 6.42 45.16
CA GLN A 455 -11.85 6.72 44.80
C GLN A 455 -11.79 7.92 43.86
N GLN A 456 -10.86 8.84 44.12
CA GLN A 456 -10.60 9.99 43.25
C GLN A 456 -9.75 9.61 42.04
N TRP A 457 -10.12 10.15 40.89
CA TRP A 457 -9.41 10.02 39.61
C TRP A 457 -9.08 11.40 39.05
N TYR A 458 -7.81 11.67 38.81
CA TYR A 458 -7.28 12.91 38.24
C TYR A 458 -7.20 12.80 36.71
N PHE A 459 -7.76 13.77 36.01
CA PHE A 459 -7.82 13.82 34.54
C PHE A 459 -6.61 14.53 33.95
N LEU A 460 -5.99 13.88 32.97
CA LEU A 460 -4.91 14.45 32.16
C LEU A 460 -5.15 14.16 30.68
N HIS A 461 -4.65 15.03 29.82
CA HIS A 461 -4.74 14.83 28.37
C HIS A 461 -3.50 15.36 27.65
N GLY A 462 -3.34 14.94 26.39
CA GLY A 462 -2.25 15.36 25.53
C GLY A 462 -2.48 14.96 24.08
N GLU A 463 -1.62 15.47 23.21
CA GLU A 463 -1.67 15.20 21.78
C GLU A 463 -0.39 14.53 21.30
N LEU A 464 -0.51 13.60 20.37
CA LEU A 464 0.64 13.01 19.67
C LEU A 464 1.32 14.07 18.80
N ALA A 465 2.65 14.13 18.85
CA ALA A 465 3.47 14.98 17.99
C ALA A 465 3.36 14.57 16.52
N ASN A 466 3.18 13.27 16.26
CA ASN A 466 3.13 12.66 14.92
C ASN A 466 1.86 11.81 14.72
N ASN A 467 1.72 11.17 13.56
CA ASN A 467 0.58 10.32 13.22
C ASN A 467 0.57 9.00 14.04
N ALA A 468 -0.57 8.67 14.64
CA ALA A 468 -0.82 7.46 15.44
C ALA A 468 -0.61 6.13 14.69
N PHE A 469 -0.62 6.15 13.35
CA PHE A 469 -0.49 4.95 12.50
C PHE A 469 0.96 4.63 12.08
N SER A 470 1.95 5.34 12.61
CA SER A 470 3.37 5.08 12.30
C SER A 470 3.93 3.93 13.14
N MET A 471 4.16 2.77 12.51
CA MET A 471 4.49 1.51 13.22
C MET A 471 5.66 1.61 14.21
N GLN A 472 6.79 2.20 13.81
CA GLN A 472 7.98 2.29 14.69
C GLN A 472 7.83 3.33 15.80
N GLN A 473 7.27 4.50 15.50
CA GLN A 473 7.16 5.58 16.48
C GLN A 473 6.06 5.28 17.50
N SER A 474 4.91 4.76 17.04
CA SER A 474 3.84 4.28 17.91
C SER A 474 4.35 3.22 18.87
N HIS A 475 5.11 2.22 18.39
CA HIS A 475 5.66 1.19 19.27
C HIS A 475 6.66 1.74 20.30
N ALA A 476 7.55 2.65 19.87
CA ALA A 476 8.52 3.28 20.76
C ALA A 476 7.85 4.14 21.85
N LEU A 477 6.75 4.83 21.51
CA LEU A 477 5.97 5.59 22.48
C LEU A 477 5.24 4.68 23.46
N VAL A 478 4.53 3.66 22.98
CA VAL A 478 3.79 2.72 23.84
C VAL A 478 4.73 1.97 24.79
N THR A 479 5.94 1.61 24.33
CA THR A 479 6.97 0.99 25.18
C THR A 479 7.48 1.95 26.26
N ARG A 480 7.63 3.24 25.94
CA ARG A 480 8.01 4.25 26.94
C ARG A 480 6.88 4.50 27.95
N LEU A 481 5.63 4.57 27.50
CA LEU A 481 4.47 4.72 28.38
C LEU A 481 4.30 3.53 29.31
N SER A 482 4.49 2.30 28.83
CA SER A 482 4.40 1.10 29.67
C SER A 482 5.53 1.02 30.70
N ALA A 483 6.74 1.44 30.34
CA ALA A 483 7.86 1.56 31.28
C ALA A 483 7.56 2.61 32.37
N LEU A 484 6.97 3.76 32.01
CA LEU A 484 6.54 4.77 32.96
C LEU A 484 5.42 4.24 33.88
N GLU A 485 4.45 3.49 33.35
CA GLU A 485 3.39 2.88 34.15
C GLU A 485 3.96 1.88 35.17
N GLN A 486 4.97 1.10 34.79
CA GLN A 486 5.67 0.20 35.73
C GLN A 486 6.41 0.99 36.81
N GLN A 487 7.04 2.11 36.46
CA GLN A 487 7.67 3.00 37.44
C GLN A 487 6.63 3.61 38.41
N LEU A 488 5.48 4.05 37.90
CA LEU A 488 4.37 4.55 38.72
C LEU A 488 3.94 3.50 39.75
N LYS A 489 3.67 2.27 39.30
CA LYS A 489 3.26 1.15 40.17
C LYS A 489 4.32 0.73 41.17
N SER A 490 5.60 0.85 40.81
CA SER A 490 6.72 0.55 41.72
C SER A 490 6.83 1.57 42.86
N ARG A 491 6.51 2.83 42.59
CA ARG A 491 6.61 3.93 43.55
C ARG A 491 5.33 4.09 44.38
N TRP A 492 4.18 3.84 43.78
CA TRP A 492 2.86 3.84 44.43
C TRP A 492 2.10 2.54 44.08
N PRO A 493 2.21 1.49 44.90
CA PRO A 493 1.60 0.19 44.63
C PRO A 493 0.06 0.21 44.52
N GLN A 494 -0.59 1.18 45.17
CA GLN A 494 -2.05 1.36 45.12
C GLN A 494 -2.51 2.24 43.94
N ALA A 495 -1.58 2.87 43.20
CA ALA A 495 -1.94 3.75 42.11
C ALA A 495 -2.53 2.97 40.93
N LYS A 496 -3.63 3.49 40.39
CA LYS A 496 -4.27 2.97 39.19
C LYS A 496 -4.15 3.98 38.06
N LEU A 497 -3.96 3.47 36.84
CA LEU A 497 -3.87 4.28 35.63
C LEU A 497 -4.84 3.72 34.59
N LEU A 498 -5.68 4.59 34.04
CA LEU A 498 -6.45 4.30 32.82
C LEU A 498 -5.89 5.17 31.71
N THR A 499 -5.61 4.58 30.55
CA THR A 499 -5.12 5.30 29.38
C THR A 499 -6.01 5.03 28.18
N ARG A 500 -6.31 6.07 27.41
CA ARG A 500 -7.04 5.97 26.14
C ARG A 500 -6.30 6.69 25.03
N GLY A 501 -6.18 6.05 23.87
CA GLY A 501 -5.66 6.65 22.64
C GLY A 501 -5.61 5.67 21.47
N THR A 502 -5.87 6.15 20.26
CA THR A 502 -5.84 5.37 19.01
C THR A 502 -4.49 4.69 18.76
N VAL A 503 -3.40 5.30 19.21
CA VAL A 503 -2.03 4.78 19.10
C VAL A 503 -1.84 3.45 19.84
N LEU A 504 -2.53 3.23 20.96
CA LEU A 504 -2.44 1.99 21.75
C LEU A 504 -3.07 0.81 20.98
N PHE A 505 -4.23 1.04 20.38
CA PHE A 505 -4.90 0.06 19.54
C PHE A 505 -4.10 -0.23 18.27
N SER A 506 -3.52 0.82 17.66
CA SER A 506 -2.74 0.72 16.43
C SER A 506 -1.40 -0.01 16.63
N ASP A 507 -0.69 0.24 17.74
CA ASP A 507 0.52 -0.51 18.11
C ASP A 507 0.19 -1.99 18.34
N ASN A 508 -0.84 -2.28 19.15
CA ASN A 508 -1.20 -3.66 19.43
C ASN A 508 -1.59 -4.45 18.17
N ALA A 509 -2.40 -3.85 17.29
CA ALA A 509 -2.77 -4.45 16.01
C ALA A 509 -1.54 -4.70 15.12
N SER A 510 -0.61 -3.73 15.07
CA SER A 510 0.64 -3.83 14.31
C SER A 510 1.55 -4.94 14.82
N GLN A 511 1.72 -5.06 16.14
CA GLN A 511 2.54 -6.09 16.77
C GLN A 511 1.97 -7.49 16.56
N ARG A 512 0.65 -7.67 16.71
CA ARG A 512 -0.01 -8.95 16.42
C ARG A 512 0.14 -9.34 14.95
N ALA A 513 -0.03 -8.40 14.02
CA ALA A 513 0.16 -8.67 12.60
C ALA A 513 1.61 -9.11 12.30
N GLN A 514 2.62 -8.44 12.88
CA GLN A 514 4.02 -8.86 12.72
C GLN A 514 4.28 -10.25 13.30
N HIS A 515 3.73 -10.53 14.49
CA HIS A 515 3.86 -11.82 15.14
C HIS A 515 3.22 -12.93 14.29
N ASP A 516 2.01 -12.72 13.77
CA ASP A 516 1.31 -13.66 12.89
C ASP A 516 2.13 -13.90 11.60
N VAL A 517 2.67 -12.86 10.97
CA VAL A 517 3.56 -12.99 9.79
C VAL A 517 4.78 -13.83 10.11
N LYS A 518 5.45 -13.55 11.24
CA LYS A 518 6.69 -14.22 11.61
C LYS A 518 6.46 -15.67 12.01
N THR A 519 5.38 -15.96 12.74
CA THR A 519 5.10 -17.31 13.25
C THR A 519 4.42 -18.18 12.20
N LEU A 520 3.23 -17.80 11.75
CA LEU A 520 2.46 -18.56 10.76
C LEU A 520 3.23 -18.65 9.44
N GLY A 521 3.85 -17.55 9.02
CA GLY A 521 4.60 -17.51 7.77
C GLY A 521 5.82 -18.44 7.74
N SER A 522 6.57 -18.51 8.84
CA SER A 522 7.72 -19.43 8.94
C SER A 522 7.28 -20.89 8.94
N VAL A 523 6.21 -21.21 9.68
CA VAL A 523 5.65 -22.57 9.74
C VAL A 523 5.12 -23.00 8.37
N THR A 524 4.39 -22.13 7.68
CA THR A 524 3.89 -22.37 6.33
C THR A 524 5.03 -22.64 5.35
N LEU A 525 6.05 -21.76 5.31
CA LEU A 525 7.18 -21.90 4.39
C LEU A 525 7.96 -23.19 4.68
N GLY A 526 8.26 -23.46 5.95
CA GLY A 526 8.92 -24.69 6.37
C GLY A 526 8.11 -25.95 6.02
N GLY A 527 6.79 -25.90 6.21
CA GLY A 527 5.86 -26.98 5.87
C GLY A 527 5.82 -27.28 4.37
N VAL A 528 5.74 -26.25 3.52
CA VAL A 528 5.76 -26.42 2.05
C VAL A 528 7.12 -26.95 1.58
N ILE A 529 8.24 -26.42 2.11
CA ILE A 529 9.59 -26.92 1.80
C ILE A 529 9.69 -28.40 2.16
N LEU A 530 9.29 -28.78 3.38
CA LEU A 530 9.32 -30.16 3.86
C LEU A 530 8.44 -31.07 3.00
N LEU A 531 7.23 -30.64 2.65
CA LEU A 531 6.31 -31.40 1.80
C LEU A 531 6.93 -31.70 0.43
N VAL A 532 7.47 -30.67 -0.24
CA VAL A 532 8.11 -30.84 -1.56
C VAL A 532 9.32 -31.77 -1.46
N LEU A 533 10.14 -31.64 -0.41
CA LEU A 533 11.28 -32.52 -0.18
C LEU A 533 10.86 -33.96 0.13
N LEU A 534 9.80 -34.21 0.91
CA LEU A 534 9.34 -35.56 1.21
C LEU A 534 8.80 -36.29 -0.03
N VAL A 535 8.09 -35.56 -0.89
CA VAL A 535 7.42 -36.11 -2.09
C VAL A 535 8.41 -36.33 -3.21
N PHE A 536 9.22 -35.32 -3.54
CA PHE A 536 10.14 -35.38 -4.66
C PHE A 536 11.56 -35.83 -4.29
N ARG A 537 11.92 -35.85 -3.00
CA ARG A 537 13.26 -36.19 -2.43
C ARG A 537 14.42 -35.64 -3.27
N SER A 538 14.31 -34.37 -3.64
CA SER A 538 15.26 -33.65 -4.48
C SER A 538 15.11 -32.14 -4.27
N LEU A 539 16.24 -31.41 -4.27
CA LEU A 539 16.26 -29.95 -4.16
C LEU A 539 15.83 -29.26 -5.46
N ARG A 540 15.91 -29.91 -6.63
CA ARG A 540 15.58 -29.28 -7.91
C ARG A 540 14.09 -28.91 -8.00
N PRO A 541 13.13 -29.81 -7.73
CA PRO A 541 11.71 -29.47 -7.63
C PRO A 541 11.42 -28.34 -6.65
N LEU A 542 12.12 -28.31 -5.51
CA LEU A 542 11.99 -27.23 -4.53
C LEU A 542 12.41 -25.88 -5.12
N LEU A 543 13.59 -25.80 -5.73
CA LEU A 543 14.09 -24.57 -6.36
C LEU A 543 13.16 -24.07 -7.47
N LEU A 544 12.59 -24.99 -8.26
CA LEU A 544 11.60 -24.63 -9.28
C LEU A 544 10.36 -24.02 -8.62
N THR A 545 9.76 -24.69 -7.63
CA THR A 545 8.61 -24.16 -6.90
C THR A 545 8.89 -22.76 -6.32
N VAL A 546 10.06 -22.58 -5.67
CA VAL A 546 10.48 -21.27 -5.15
C VAL A 546 10.58 -20.24 -6.28
N THR A 547 11.15 -20.59 -7.42
CA THR A 547 11.30 -19.68 -8.57
C THR A 547 9.95 -19.17 -9.06
N SER A 548 8.97 -20.05 -9.27
CA SER A 548 7.63 -19.65 -9.72
C SER A 548 6.89 -18.82 -8.68
N VAL A 549 7.02 -19.15 -7.40
CA VAL A 549 6.42 -18.38 -6.31
C VAL A 549 7.03 -16.98 -6.23
N VAL A 550 8.36 -16.86 -6.34
CA VAL A 550 9.06 -15.56 -6.30
C VAL A 550 8.66 -14.70 -7.50
N ILE A 551 8.61 -15.26 -8.71
CA ILE A 551 8.15 -14.52 -9.90
C ILE A 551 6.69 -14.07 -9.73
N GLY A 552 5.83 -14.94 -9.21
CA GLY A 552 4.45 -14.59 -8.88
C GLY A 552 4.34 -13.45 -7.86
N ALA A 553 5.09 -13.54 -6.75
CA ALA A 553 5.10 -12.51 -5.71
C ALA A 553 5.65 -11.17 -6.20
N MET A 554 6.70 -11.18 -7.03
CA MET A 554 7.23 -9.97 -7.66
C MET A 554 6.21 -9.34 -8.60
N ALA A 555 5.59 -10.13 -9.49
CA ALA A 555 4.57 -9.62 -10.42
C ALA A 555 3.35 -9.06 -9.67
N GLY A 556 2.90 -9.77 -8.62
CA GLY A 556 1.84 -9.30 -7.72
C GLY A 556 2.17 -7.97 -7.07
N THR A 557 3.37 -7.86 -6.50
CA THR A 557 3.86 -6.63 -5.85
C THR A 557 3.91 -5.47 -6.84
N VAL A 558 4.52 -5.69 -8.02
CA VAL A 558 4.64 -4.67 -9.07
C VAL A 558 3.27 -4.20 -9.53
N MET A 559 2.33 -5.11 -9.84
CA MET A 559 0.99 -4.70 -10.28
C MET A 559 0.20 -3.99 -9.20
N THR A 560 0.29 -4.42 -7.93
CA THR A 560 -0.37 -3.73 -6.82
C THR A 560 0.19 -2.32 -6.65
N LEU A 561 1.50 -2.14 -6.67
CA LEU A 561 2.12 -0.82 -6.60
C LEU A 561 1.76 0.06 -7.81
N LEU A 562 1.69 -0.49 -9.02
CA LEU A 562 1.27 0.25 -10.22
C LEU A 562 -0.20 0.67 -10.20
N CYS A 563 -1.07 -0.11 -9.56
CA CYS A 563 -2.50 0.17 -9.48
C CYS A 563 -2.85 1.12 -8.33
N PHE A 564 -2.20 0.96 -7.16
CA PHE A 564 -2.62 1.62 -5.92
C PHE A 564 -1.59 2.60 -5.36
N GLY A 565 -0.35 2.65 -5.87
CA GLY A 565 0.71 3.54 -5.41
C GLY A 565 1.33 3.16 -4.06
N GLU A 566 0.57 2.50 -3.19
CA GLU A 566 1.00 2.01 -1.87
C GLU A 566 0.67 0.53 -1.68
N LEU A 567 1.31 -0.12 -0.70
CA LEU A 567 1.07 -1.51 -0.35
C LEU A 567 0.67 -1.60 1.12
N HIS A 568 -0.54 -2.10 1.38
CA HIS A 568 -1.08 -2.25 2.72
C HIS A 568 -0.45 -3.46 3.44
N LEU A 569 -0.13 -3.34 4.73
CA LEU A 569 0.55 -4.41 5.48
C LEU A 569 -0.24 -5.73 5.43
N MET A 570 -1.57 -5.67 5.60
CA MET A 570 -2.45 -6.84 5.47
C MET A 570 -2.39 -7.51 4.10
N THR A 571 -2.18 -6.76 3.01
CA THR A 571 -2.00 -7.35 1.68
C THR A 571 -0.69 -8.14 1.62
N LEU A 572 0.37 -7.67 2.27
CA LEU A 572 1.62 -8.42 2.39
C LEU A 572 1.44 -9.71 3.20
N VAL A 573 0.76 -9.63 4.36
CA VAL A 573 0.48 -10.82 5.20
C VAL A 573 -0.36 -11.85 4.43
N MET A 574 -1.43 -11.39 3.79
CA MET A 574 -2.32 -12.24 3.00
C MET A 574 -1.63 -12.74 1.72
N SER A 575 -0.66 -12.01 1.16
CA SER A 575 0.07 -12.47 -0.02
C SER A 575 0.90 -13.72 0.23
N LEU A 576 1.35 -13.94 1.47
CA LEU A 576 2.05 -15.15 1.87
C LEU A 576 1.16 -16.40 1.75
N SER A 577 -0.16 -16.23 1.89
CA SER A 577 -1.12 -17.32 1.75
C SER A 577 -1.27 -17.81 0.30
N ILE A 578 -0.92 -16.96 -0.67
CA ILE A 578 -0.98 -17.23 -2.12
C ILE A 578 0.17 -18.15 -2.57
N VAL A 579 1.24 -18.25 -1.77
CA VAL A 579 2.39 -19.14 -2.03
C VAL A 579 1.93 -20.58 -2.31
N GLY A 580 0.94 -21.09 -1.57
CA GLY A 580 0.39 -22.43 -1.78
C GLY A 580 -0.21 -22.62 -3.16
N ILE A 581 -1.17 -21.75 -3.51
CA ILE A 581 -1.89 -21.82 -4.79
C ILE A 581 -0.92 -21.60 -5.98
N SER A 582 0.05 -20.69 -5.82
CA SER A 582 1.10 -20.47 -6.82
C SER A 582 1.99 -21.70 -7.01
N ALA A 583 2.34 -22.40 -5.92
CA ALA A 583 3.12 -23.63 -5.96
C ALA A 583 2.35 -24.75 -6.67
N ASP A 584 1.02 -24.79 -6.60
CA ASP A 584 0.21 -25.88 -7.16
C ASP A 584 0.43 -26.06 -8.67
N TYR A 585 0.53 -24.97 -9.45
CA TYR A 585 0.81 -25.06 -10.88
C TYR A 585 2.14 -25.77 -11.18
N THR A 586 3.15 -25.50 -10.34
CA THR A 586 4.44 -26.20 -10.42
C THR A 586 4.27 -27.66 -10.04
N LEU A 587 3.57 -27.96 -8.95
CA LEU A 587 3.36 -29.32 -8.46
C LEU A 587 2.58 -30.18 -9.45
N TYR A 588 1.56 -29.64 -10.12
CA TYR A 588 0.81 -30.33 -11.17
C TYR A 588 1.72 -30.77 -12.32
N TYR A 589 2.57 -29.87 -12.83
CA TYR A 589 3.50 -30.18 -13.91
C TYR A 589 4.59 -31.16 -13.47
N LEU A 590 5.18 -30.95 -12.29
CA LEU A 590 6.26 -31.79 -11.78
C LEU A 590 5.79 -33.19 -11.42
N THR A 591 4.55 -33.36 -10.96
CA THR A 591 3.98 -34.69 -10.67
C THR A 591 3.84 -35.53 -11.93
N GLU A 592 3.37 -34.94 -13.03
CA GLU A 592 3.31 -35.63 -14.33
C GLU A 592 4.70 -35.99 -14.85
N ARG A 593 5.68 -35.08 -14.68
CA ARG A 593 7.08 -35.32 -15.06
C ARG A 593 7.75 -36.40 -14.21
N MET A 594 7.48 -36.43 -12.91
CA MET A 594 8.05 -37.40 -11.97
C MET A 594 7.69 -38.83 -12.36
N VAL A 595 6.48 -39.05 -12.89
CA VAL A 595 5.99 -40.40 -13.23
C VAL A 595 6.30 -40.78 -14.68
N HIS A 596 6.18 -39.84 -15.63
CA HIS A 596 6.30 -40.14 -17.07
C HIS A 596 7.57 -39.54 -17.72
N GLY A 597 8.53 -39.10 -16.91
CA GLY A 597 9.69 -38.31 -17.33
C GLY A 597 10.61 -38.96 -18.37
N ASP A 598 10.72 -40.30 -18.32
CA ASP A 598 11.59 -41.11 -19.18
C ASP A 598 10.94 -41.41 -20.54
N GLN A 599 9.60 -41.43 -20.60
CA GLN A 599 8.86 -41.81 -21.81
C GLN A 599 8.44 -40.61 -22.65
N GLN A 600 8.38 -39.41 -22.05
CA GLN A 600 7.88 -38.21 -22.69
C GLN A 600 8.91 -37.10 -22.60
N THR A 601 8.90 -36.17 -23.54
CA THR A 601 9.70 -34.93 -23.45
C THR A 601 9.02 -33.92 -22.50
N PRO A 602 9.76 -32.96 -21.91
CA PRO A 602 9.17 -31.91 -21.07
C PRO A 602 8.00 -31.16 -21.72
N TRP A 603 8.10 -30.92 -23.03
CA TRP A 603 7.04 -30.28 -23.84
C TRP A 603 5.81 -31.15 -24.03
N GLN A 604 5.98 -32.47 -24.18
CA GLN A 604 4.86 -33.41 -24.26
C GLN A 604 4.12 -33.51 -22.93
N SER A 605 4.85 -33.56 -21.81
CA SER A 605 4.23 -33.51 -20.47
C SER A 605 3.44 -32.20 -20.28
N LEU A 606 3.97 -31.05 -20.74
CA LEU A 606 3.26 -29.77 -20.63
C LEU A 606 1.99 -29.78 -21.48
N ARG A 607 2.05 -30.31 -22.71
CA ARG A 607 0.88 -30.37 -23.61
C ARG A 607 -0.30 -31.11 -23.01
N LYS A 608 -0.07 -32.12 -22.16
CA LYS A 608 -1.12 -32.87 -21.45
C LYS A 608 -1.82 -32.07 -20.36
N VAL A 609 -1.08 -31.23 -19.63
CA VAL A 609 -1.61 -30.50 -18.48
C VAL A 609 -1.97 -29.04 -18.78
N ARG A 610 -1.49 -28.46 -19.89
CA ARG A 610 -1.66 -27.03 -20.21
C ARG A 610 -3.12 -26.57 -20.18
N GLY A 611 -4.03 -27.39 -20.71
CA GLY A 611 -5.44 -27.02 -20.83
C GLY A 611 -6.11 -26.93 -19.47
N THR A 612 -5.80 -27.90 -18.60
CA THR A 612 -6.26 -27.91 -17.20
C THR A 612 -5.61 -26.79 -16.40
N LEU A 613 -4.32 -26.51 -16.59
CA LEU A 613 -3.61 -25.42 -15.92
C LEU A 613 -4.18 -24.04 -16.26
N LEU A 614 -4.44 -23.76 -17.54
CA LEU A 614 -5.03 -22.48 -17.98
C LEU A 614 -6.47 -22.32 -17.50
N LEU A 615 -7.25 -23.41 -17.50
CA LEU A 615 -8.61 -23.40 -16.98
C LEU A 615 -8.61 -23.14 -15.47
N ALA A 616 -7.73 -23.82 -14.71
CA ALA A 616 -7.54 -23.62 -13.28
C ALA A 616 -7.04 -22.22 -12.94
N LEU A 617 -6.15 -21.65 -13.76
CA LEU A 617 -5.76 -20.25 -13.64
C LEU A 617 -6.97 -19.33 -13.86
N GLY A 618 -7.75 -19.56 -14.92
CA GLY A 618 -8.91 -18.73 -15.25
C GLY A 618 -9.97 -18.72 -14.14
N THR A 619 -10.35 -19.89 -13.62
CA THR A 619 -11.34 -20.00 -12.53
C THR A 619 -10.86 -19.31 -11.26
N THR A 620 -9.59 -19.53 -10.86
CA THR A 620 -9.03 -18.91 -9.66
C THR A 620 -8.79 -17.41 -9.82
N ALA A 621 -8.35 -16.95 -11.00
CA ALA A 621 -8.18 -15.52 -11.29
C ALA A 621 -9.53 -14.78 -11.28
N ILE A 622 -10.59 -15.35 -11.85
CA ILE A 622 -11.94 -14.77 -11.80
C ILE A 622 -12.43 -14.68 -10.35
N ALA A 623 -12.20 -15.71 -9.53
CA ALA A 623 -12.57 -15.69 -8.11
C ALA A 623 -11.89 -14.55 -7.34
N TRP A 624 -10.60 -14.31 -7.59
CA TRP A 624 -9.89 -13.17 -7.03
C TRP A 624 -10.38 -11.83 -7.59
N LEU A 625 -10.59 -11.72 -8.91
CA LEU A 625 -11.09 -10.49 -9.54
C LEU A 625 -12.50 -10.11 -9.09
N LEU A 626 -13.35 -11.08 -8.75
CA LEU A 626 -14.66 -10.82 -8.12
C LEU A 626 -14.52 -10.03 -6.80
N MET A 627 -13.43 -10.21 -6.05
CA MET A 627 -13.18 -9.44 -4.83
C MET A 627 -12.86 -7.97 -5.11
N LEU A 628 -12.44 -7.61 -6.34
CA LEU A 628 -12.18 -6.22 -6.74
C LEU A 628 -13.44 -5.34 -6.70
N LEU A 629 -14.62 -5.96 -6.79
CA LEU A 629 -15.90 -5.26 -6.68
C LEU A 629 -16.08 -4.67 -5.30
N ALA A 630 -15.57 -5.33 -4.26
CA ALA A 630 -15.71 -4.86 -2.88
C ALA A 630 -14.93 -3.54 -2.66
N PRO A 631 -15.48 -2.56 -1.94
CA PRO A 631 -14.94 -1.19 -1.85
C PRO A 631 -13.86 -1.08 -0.76
N PHE A 632 -13.24 -2.20 -0.41
CA PHE A 632 -12.25 -2.28 0.67
C PHE A 632 -10.86 -2.25 0.05
N PRO A 633 -10.08 -1.16 0.19
CA PRO A 633 -8.82 -0.99 -0.51
C PRO A 633 -7.87 -2.18 -0.38
N GLY A 634 -7.68 -2.75 0.82
CA GLY A 634 -6.74 -3.88 0.95
C GLY A 634 -7.25 -5.20 0.39
N LEU A 635 -8.56 -5.44 0.29
CA LEU A 635 -9.09 -6.60 -0.44
C LEU A 635 -8.90 -6.43 -1.95
N ARG A 636 -9.05 -5.21 -2.47
CA ARG A 636 -8.78 -4.90 -3.88
C ARG A 636 -7.29 -5.05 -4.19
N GLN A 637 -6.41 -4.58 -3.31
CA GLN A 637 -4.96 -4.80 -3.44
C GLN A 637 -4.62 -6.28 -3.42
N LEU A 638 -5.21 -7.06 -2.51
CA LEU A 638 -5.02 -8.51 -2.44
C LEU A 638 -5.52 -9.23 -3.70
N ALA A 639 -6.68 -8.82 -4.23
CA ALA A 639 -7.24 -9.35 -5.47
C ALA A 639 -6.31 -9.13 -6.66
N VAL A 640 -5.80 -7.91 -6.85
CA VAL A 640 -4.86 -7.56 -7.93
C VAL A 640 -3.55 -8.32 -7.75
N PHE A 641 -3.01 -8.35 -6.53
CA PHE A 641 -1.81 -9.09 -6.21
C PHE A 641 -1.96 -10.57 -6.59
N ALA A 642 -3.06 -11.20 -6.15
CA ALA A 642 -3.31 -12.62 -6.37
C ALA A 642 -3.54 -12.94 -7.84
N ALA A 643 -4.41 -12.19 -8.52
CA ALA A 643 -4.71 -12.44 -9.92
C ALA A 643 -3.46 -12.31 -10.81
N SER A 644 -2.67 -11.25 -10.62
CA SER A 644 -1.44 -11.04 -11.39
C SER A 644 -0.32 -12.02 -10.99
N GLY A 645 -0.15 -12.29 -9.70
CA GLY A 645 0.88 -13.21 -9.20
C GLY A 645 0.62 -14.67 -9.60
N LEU A 646 -0.62 -15.15 -9.51
CA LEU A 646 -1.00 -16.50 -9.97
C LEU A 646 -0.84 -16.63 -11.49
N THR A 647 -1.19 -15.57 -12.24
CA THR A 647 -0.98 -15.52 -13.70
C THR A 647 0.49 -15.63 -14.05
N ALA A 648 1.36 -14.83 -13.42
CA ALA A 648 2.80 -14.88 -13.65
C ALA A 648 3.42 -16.22 -13.23
N SER A 649 2.97 -16.80 -12.12
CA SER A 649 3.35 -18.13 -11.67
C SER A 649 2.99 -19.22 -12.69
N CYS A 650 1.75 -19.21 -13.20
CA CYS A 650 1.31 -20.19 -14.20
C CYS A 650 2.05 -20.01 -15.53
N LEU A 651 2.26 -18.77 -15.99
CA LEU A 651 3.05 -18.47 -17.18
C LEU A 651 4.50 -18.91 -17.05
N THR A 652 5.09 -18.81 -15.85
CA THR A 652 6.45 -19.33 -15.58
C THR A 652 6.53 -20.84 -15.86
N VAL A 653 5.54 -21.60 -15.39
CA VAL A 653 5.47 -23.05 -15.65
C VAL A 653 5.31 -23.35 -17.15
N ILE A 654 4.52 -22.55 -17.86
CA ILE A 654 4.25 -22.79 -19.30
C ILE A 654 5.44 -22.39 -20.17
N LEU A 655 6.10 -21.26 -19.89
CA LEU A 655 7.10 -20.67 -20.75
C LEU A 655 8.53 -21.10 -20.40
N ILE A 656 8.85 -21.24 -19.11
CA ILE A 656 10.23 -21.38 -18.63
C ILE A 656 10.55 -22.84 -18.28
N TYR A 657 9.63 -23.55 -17.61
CA TYR A 657 9.95 -24.88 -17.06
C TYR A 657 10.29 -25.99 -18.07
N PRO A 658 9.75 -26.03 -19.31
CA PRO A 658 10.16 -27.03 -20.29
C PRO A 658 11.68 -27.04 -20.56
N TRP A 659 12.36 -25.93 -20.29
CA TRP A 659 13.81 -25.79 -20.37
C TRP A 659 14.52 -26.24 -19.10
N LEU A 660 13.99 -25.89 -17.93
CA LEU A 660 14.62 -26.13 -16.62
C LEU A 660 14.46 -27.57 -16.09
N VAL A 661 13.46 -28.30 -16.60
CA VAL A 661 13.07 -29.64 -16.08
C VAL A 661 13.75 -30.80 -16.83
N ARG A 662 14.74 -30.49 -17.68
CA ARG A 662 15.54 -31.51 -18.38
C ARG A 662 16.34 -32.34 -17.37
N GLY A 663 16.20 -33.67 -17.44
CA GLY A 663 16.95 -34.60 -16.56
C GLY A 663 16.46 -34.69 -15.11
N LEU A 664 15.18 -34.37 -14.82
CA LEU A 664 14.58 -34.78 -13.54
C LEU A 664 14.43 -36.31 -13.49
N PRO A 665 14.82 -36.97 -12.38
CA PRO A 665 14.71 -38.41 -12.24
C PRO A 665 13.24 -38.85 -12.15
N VAL A 666 12.89 -39.93 -12.86
CA VAL A 666 11.59 -40.60 -12.70
C VAL A 666 11.55 -41.36 -11.38
N ARG A 667 10.41 -41.28 -10.69
CA ARG A 667 10.22 -41.89 -9.38
C ARG A 667 8.81 -42.48 -9.26
N PRO A 668 8.63 -43.56 -8.47
CA PRO A 668 7.32 -44.11 -8.20
C PRO A 668 6.46 -43.11 -7.42
N VAL A 669 5.15 -43.21 -7.58
CA VAL A 669 4.19 -42.38 -6.85
C VAL A 669 4.33 -42.64 -5.33
N PRO A 670 4.62 -41.62 -4.50
CA PRO A 670 4.62 -41.79 -3.06
C PRO A 670 3.20 -42.13 -2.58
N LEU A 671 3.10 -42.93 -1.51
CA LEU A 671 1.81 -43.36 -0.95
C LEU A 671 0.88 -44.00 -1.99
N MET A 672 1.43 -44.65 -3.03
CA MET A 672 0.63 -45.24 -4.10
C MET A 672 -0.44 -46.22 -3.59
N VAL A 673 -0.10 -47.09 -2.63
CA VAL A 673 -1.02 -48.09 -2.09
C VAL A 673 -2.26 -47.47 -1.41
N PRO A 674 -2.13 -46.56 -0.43
CA PRO A 674 -3.31 -45.93 0.18
C PRO A 674 -4.08 -45.04 -0.81
N LEU A 675 -3.41 -44.33 -1.72
CA LEU A 675 -4.08 -43.52 -2.76
C LEU A 675 -4.89 -44.41 -3.73
N ALA A 676 -4.32 -45.54 -4.15
CA ALA A 676 -5.01 -46.52 -4.99
C ALA A 676 -6.19 -47.18 -4.26
N ARG A 677 -6.04 -47.49 -2.96
CA ARG A 677 -7.13 -48.02 -2.13
C ARG A 677 -8.27 -47.01 -1.99
N TRP A 678 -7.95 -45.75 -1.73
CA TRP A 678 -8.95 -44.66 -1.67
C TRP A 678 -9.71 -44.52 -2.99
N LEU A 679 -8.99 -44.47 -4.12
CA LEU A 679 -9.60 -44.40 -5.44
C LEU A 679 -10.46 -45.64 -5.76
N ALA A 680 -9.98 -46.83 -5.38
CA ALA A 680 -10.72 -48.08 -5.55
C ALA A 680 -11.98 -48.12 -4.69
N ALA A 681 -11.94 -47.61 -3.46
CA ALA A 681 -13.11 -47.50 -2.58
C ALA A 681 -14.18 -46.59 -3.21
N TRP A 682 -13.79 -45.42 -3.74
CA TRP A 682 -14.71 -44.52 -4.45
C TRP A 682 -15.37 -45.17 -5.68
N ARG A 683 -14.64 -46.04 -6.39
CA ARG A 683 -15.15 -46.72 -7.59
C ARG A 683 -16.02 -47.93 -7.27
N ARG A 684 -15.66 -48.71 -6.24
CA ARG A 684 -16.27 -50.03 -5.95
C ARG A 684 -17.33 -49.98 -4.84
N GLN A 685 -17.16 -49.13 -3.82
CA GLN A 685 -18.04 -49.13 -2.65
C GLN A 685 -19.18 -48.13 -2.82
N ARG A 686 -20.40 -48.65 -2.96
CA ARG A 686 -21.62 -47.83 -3.09
C ARG A 686 -21.87 -46.96 -1.85
N GLY A 687 -21.50 -47.48 -0.67
CA GLY A 687 -21.58 -46.76 0.61
C GLY A 687 -20.71 -45.50 0.63
N LEU A 688 -19.48 -45.54 0.10
CA LEU A 688 -18.63 -44.35 0.01
C LEU A 688 -19.12 -43.39 -1.07
N ARG A 689 -19.47 -43.92 -2.26
CA ARG A 689 -19.84 -43.11 -3.43
C ARG A 689 -21.14 -42.33 -3.26
N VAL A 690 -22.09 -42.85 -2.49
CA VAL A 690 -23.41 -42.22 -2.26
C VAL A 690 -23.56 -41.80 -0.80
N GLY A 691 -23.13 -42.65 0.15
CA GLY A 691 -23.28 -42.38 1.58
C GLY A 691 -22.43 -41.22 2.07
N LEU A 692 -21.20 -41.03 1.58
CA LEU A 692 -20.38 -39.88 2.01
C LEU A 692 -20.99 -38.53 1.57
N PRO A 693 -21.36 -38.31 0.29
CA PRO A 693 -22.07 -37.09 -0.10
C PRO A 693 -23.37 -36.85 0.68
N VAL A 694 -24.16 -37.91 0.94
CA VAL A 694 -25.41 -37.80 1.72
C VAL A 694 -25.13 -37.45 3.18
N ALA A 695 -24.15 -38.09 3.81
CA ALA A 695 -23.75 -37.78 5.19
C ALA A 695 -23.24 -36.34 5.32
N MET A 696 -22.42 -35.89 4.37
CA MET A 696 -21.97 -34.50 4.31
C MET A 696 -23.13 -33.54 4.09
N ALA A 697 -24.13 -33.88 3.27
CA ALA A 697 -25.32 -33.05 3.09
C ALA A 697 -26.14 -32.93 4.39
N ILE A 698 -26.34 -34.03 5.13
CA ILE A 698 -27.06 -34.02 6.41
C ILE A 698 -26.29 -33.19 7.45
N PHE A 699 -24.98 -33.43 7.57
CA PHE A 699 -24.11 -32.67 8.46
C PHE A 699 -24.11 -31.17 8.11
N ALA A 700 -24.10 -30.86 6.82
CA ALA A 700 -24.13 -29.49 6.34
C ALA A 700 -25.45 -28.80 6.68
N LEU A 701 -26.59 -29.46 6.46
CA LEU A 701 -27.92 -28.94 6.79
C LEU A 701 -28.04 -28.64 8.30
N ALA A 702 -27.58 -29.55 9.16
CA ALA A 702 -27.63 -29.38 10.60
C ALA A 702 -26.75 -28.20 11.09
N GLY A 703 -25.57 -28.01 10.51
CA GLY A 703 -24.70 -26.87 10.83
C GLY A 703 -25.24 -25.55 10.29
N ILE A 704 -25.73 -25.52 9.04
CA ILE A 704 -26.33 -24.32 8.43
C ILE A 704 -27.56 -23.86 9.22
N ALA A 705 -28.35 -24.76 9.79
CA ALA A 705 -29.49 -24.42 10.63
C ALA A 705 -29.11 -23.65 11.92
N GLN A 706 -27.85 -23.76 12.38
CA GLN A 706 -27.31 -23.06 13.55
C GLN A 706 -26.54 -21.79 13.18
N LEU A 707 -26.40 -21.50 11.88
CA LEU A 707 -25.59 -20.39 11.39
C LEU A 707 -26.21 -19.04 11.76
N LYS A 708 -25.40 -18.18 12.36
CA LYS A 708 -25.77 -16.79 12.65
C LYS A 708 -25.08 -15.86 11.67
N VAL A 709 -25.77 -14.80 11.26
CA VAL A 709 -25.19 -13.73 10.43
C VAL A 709 -24.80 -12.58 11.34
N ASP A 710 -23.59 -12.06 11.16
CA ASP A 710 -23.10 -10.90 11.91
C ASP A 710 -22.36 -9.94 10.98
N ASP A 711 -22.91 -8.74 10.86
CA ASP A 711 -22.35 -7.64 10.07
C ASP A 711 -21.69 -6.57 10.97
N ASP A 712 -21.70 -6.74 12.31
CA ASP A 712 -21.12 -5.76 13.24
C ASP A 712 -19.60 -5.74 13.13
N ILE A 713 -19.07 -4.61 12.67
CA ILE A 713 -17.64 -4.43 12.49
C ILE A 713 -16.85 -4.50 13.80
N ALA A 714 -17.47 -4.15 14.93
CA ALA A 714 -16.83 -4.16 16.23
C ALA A 714 -16.45 -5.59 16.66
N HIS A 715 -17.19 -6.60 16.21
CA HIS A 715 -16.88 -8.01 16.49
C HIS A 715 -15.78 -8.56 15.57
N LEU A 716 -15.47 -7.89 14.45
CA LEU A 716 -14.43 -8.30 13.50
C LEU A 716 -13.03 -7.91 13.96
N GLN A 717 -12.91 -6.91 14.84
CA GLN A 717 -11.66 -6.51 15.48
C GLN A 717 -11.60 -7.01 16.92
N SER A 718 -10.69 -7.93 17.21
CA SER A 718 -10.38 -8.36 18.58
C SER A 718 -9.46 -7.35 19.26
N ALA A 719 -9.93 -6.13 19.53
CA ALA A 719 -9.16 -5.20 20.36
C ALA A 719 -8.85 -5.88 21.73
N PRO A 720 -7.67 -5.64 22.33
CA PRO A 720 -7.31 -6.27 23.59
C PRO A 720 -8.37 -6.04 24.66
N ALA A 721 -8.80 -7.11 25.35
CA ALA A 721 -9.83 -7.03 26.37
C ALA A 721 -9.51 -5.96 27.43
N HIS A 722 -8.24 -5.85 27.83
CA HIS A 722 -7.80 -4.83 28.78
C HIS A 722 -7.95 -3.39 28.26
N LEU A 723 -7.68 -3.11 26.98
CA LEU A 723 -7.86 -1.76 26.41
C LEU A 723 -9.35 -1.41 26.27
N LEU A 724 -10.17 -2.37 25.86
CA LEU A 724 -11.63 -2.20 25.80
C LEU A 724 -12.24 -1.98 27.19
N GLU A 725 -11.73 -2.66 28.21
CA GLU A 725 -12.16 -2.49 29.59
C GLU A 725 -11.74 -1.11 30.14
N GLN A 726 -10.50 -0.69 29.89
CA GLN A 726 -10.03 0.66 30.25
C GLN A 726 -10.87 1.76 29.58
N ASP A 727 -11.16 1.63 28.28
CA ASP A 727 -11.99 2.59 27.57
C ASP A 727 -13.42 2.65 28.12
N ARG A 728 -14.02 1.49 28.46
CA ARG A 728 -15.32 1.42 29.14
C ARG A 728 -15.29 2.09 30.51
N GLN A 729 -14.28 1.81 31.33
CA GLN A 729 -14.15 2.42 32.66
C GLN A 729 -13.98 3.93 32.56
N LEU A 730 -13.08 4.40 31.69
CA LEU A 730 -12.88 5.81 31.43
C LEU A 730 -14.17 6.47 30.93
N ALA A 731 -14.91 5.84 30.03
CA ALA A 731 -16.21 6.36 29.56
C ALA A 731 -17.24 6.46 30.70
N THR A 732 -17.29 5.50 31.63
CA THR A 732 -18.21 5.55 32.78
C THR A 732 -17.86 6.63 33.79
N LEU A 733 -16.57 6.89 34.00
CA LEU A 733 -16.07 7.92 34.91
C LEU A 733 -16.26 9.31 34.31
N THR A 734 -15.81 9.51 33.08
CA THR A 734 -15.83 10.82 32.42
C THR A 734 -17.21 11.23 31.88
N GLY A 735 -18.13 10.26 31.70
CA GLY A 735 -19.37 10.47 30.95
C GLY A 735 -19.16 10.62 29.44
N GLN A 736 -17.92 10.51 28.96
CA GLN A 736 -17.55 10.60 27.55
C GLN A 736 -17.41 9.20 26.97
N ARG A 737 -18.51 8.64 26.48
CA ARG A 737 -18.43 7.46 25.62
C ARG A 737 -17.80 7.83 24.29
N ALA A 738 -16.89 6.98 23.81
CA ALA A 738 -16.41 7.02 22.43
C ALA A 738 -17.49 6.51 21.46
N ASP A 739 -18.74 6.97 21.63
CA ASP A 739 -19.77 6.73 20.63
C ASP A 739 -19.29 7.49 19.39
N GLN A 740 -19.04 6.78 18.28
CA GLN A 740 -18.50 7.37 17.04
C GLN A 740 -19.56 8.17 16.27
N THR A 741 -20.34 8.94 17.03
CA THR A 741 -21.53 9.65 16.60
C THR A 741 -21.39 11.13 16.93
N TRP A 742 -21.55 11.97 15.91
CA TRP A 742 -21.44 13.41 16.04
C TRP A 742 -22.19 14.11 14.91
N PHE A 743 -22.63 15.33 15.19
CA PHE A 743 -22.95 16.27 14.12
C PHE A 743 -21.71 17.05 13.71
N VAL A 744 -21.56 17.32 12.42
CA VAL A 744 -20.61 18.30 11.89
C VAL A 744 -21.42 19.48 11.39
N VAL A 745 -21.13 20.66 11.91
CA VAL A 745 -21.68 21.93 11.42
C VAL A 745 -20.54 22.72 10.80
N TRP A 746 -20.69 23.24 9.58
CA TRP A 746 -19.66 24.03 8.92
C TRP A 746 -20.25 25.26 8.26
N GLY A 747 -19.39 26.24 7.97
CA GLY A 747 -19.73 27.46 7.28
C GLY A 747 -18.57 28.02 6.46
N ASP A 748 -18.88 28.97 5.59
CA ASP A 748 -17.91 29.69 4.76
C ASP A 748 -16.94 30.51 5.63
N ASP A 749 -17.39 30.89 6.83
CA ASP A 749 -16.61 31.55 7.86
C ASP A 749 -17.02 31.06 9.27
N ALA A 750 -16.29 31.56 10.27
CA ALA A 750 -16.50 31.26 11.68
C ALA A 750 -17.89 31.71 12.20
N GLN A 751 -18.39 32.86 11.74
CA GLN A 751 -19.68 33.40 12.20
C GLN A 751 -20.86 32.61 11.64
N GLN A 752 -20.83 32.26 10.35
CA GLN A 752 -21.84 31.43 9.72
C GLN A 752 -21.91 30.04 10.38
N THR A 753 -20.77 29.48 10.77
CA THR A 753 -20.69 28.21 11.50
C THR A 753 -21.41 28.30 12.85
N LEU A 754 -21.17 29.36 13.62
CA LEU A 754 -21.87 29.59 14.89
C LEU A 754 -23.37 29.84 14.72
N GLN A 755 -23.77 30.61 13.70
CA GLN A 755 -25.20 30.83 13.41
C GLN A 755 -25.93 29.54 13.02
N ARG A 756 -25.27 28.62 12.30
CA ARG A 756 -25.82 27.29 12.00
C ARG A 756 -25.90 26.42 13.25
N LEU A 757 -24.90 26.50 14.13
CA LEU A 757 -24.90 25.81 15.43
C LEU A 757 -26.08 26.27 16.30
N GLU A 758 -26.32 27.58 16.38
CA GLU A 758 -27.44 28.18 17.11
C GLU A 758 -28.81 27.71 16.58
N LYS A 759 -28.96 27.60 15.26
CA LYS A 759 -30.20 27.09 14.64
C LYS A 759 -30.44 25.60 14.92
N LEU A 760 -29.37 24.83 15.10
CA LEU A 760 -29.44 23.39 15.35
C LEU A 760 -29.75 23.07 16.82
N ALA A 761 -29.34 23.94 17.76
CA ALA A 761 -29.44 23.67 19.20
C ALA A 761 -30.86 23.31 19.70
N PRO A 762 -31.95 24.00 19.31
CA PRO A 762 -33.30 23.66 19.76
C PRO A 762 -33.75 22.26 19.32
N ASP A 763 -33.38 21.85 18.10
CA ASP A 763 -33.75 20.54 17.56
C ASP A 763 -32.98 19.41 18.27
N LEU A 764 -31.74 19.65 18.69
CA LEU A 764 -30.98 18.71 19.52
C LEU A 764 -31.59 18.56 20.91
N GLN A 765 -32.07 19.66 21.51
CA GLN A 765 -32.80 19.63 22.76
C GLN A 765 -34.10 18.83 22.63
N GLN A 766 -34.86 19.03 21.54
CA GLN A 766 -36.06 18.25 21.25
C GLN A 766 -35.74 16.76 21.04
N ALA A 767 -34.66 16.45 20.32
CA ALA A 767 -34.19 15.08 20.12
C ALA A 767 -33.81 14.39 21.45
N GLN A 768 -33.23 15.14 22.40
CA GLN A 768 -32.94 14.65 23.74
C GLN A 768 -34.24 14.38 24.54
N GLN A 769 -35.21 15.30 24.50
CA GLN A 769 -36.50 15.14 25.18
C GLN A 769 -37.31 13.95 24.62
N GLN A 770 -37.23 13.70 23.32
CA GLN A 770 -37.84 12.54 22.65
C GLN A 770 -37.07 11.22 22.88
N GLY A 771 -35.91 11.28 23.55
CA GLY A 771 -35.09 10.11 23.85
C GLY A 771 -34.35 9.52 22.64
N TRP A 772 -34.17 10.29 21.56
CA TRP A 772 -33.38 9.87 20.39
C TRP A 772 -31.89 9.80 20.71
N LEU A 773 -31.42 10.65 21.62
CA LEU A 773 -30.07 10.67 22.20
C LEU A 773 -30.15 10.96 23.71
N GLN A 774 -29.09 10.64 24.47
CA GLN A 774 -29.04 10.92 25.91
C GLN A 774 -28.34 12.24 26.24
N HIS A 775 -27.20 12.50 25.60
CA HIS A 775 -26.44 13.74 25.82
C HIS A 775 -25.83 14.25 24.51
N TYR A 776 -25.65 15.55 24.41
CA TYR A 776 -24.90 16.23 23.35
C TYR A 776 -24.06 17.35 23.97
N ARG A 777 -22.99 17.77 23.27
CA ARG A 777 -22.12 18.86 23.73
C ARG A 777 -21.95 19.92 22.66
N LEU A 778 -22.51 21.10 22.90
CA LEU A 778 -22.33 22.28 22.06
C LEU A 778 -21.05 23.03 22.43
N LEU A 779 -20.56 23.84 21.48
CA LEU A 779 -19.55 24.84 21.75
C LEU A 779 -20.19 25.97 22.59
N PRO A 780 -19.66 26.32 23.77
CA PRO A 780 -20.22 27.36 24.63
C PRO A 780 -19.77 28.74 24.15
N LEU A 781 -20.01 29.02 22.87
CA LEU A 781 -19.70 30.27 22.20
C LEU A 781 -20.82 30.57 21.20
N THR A 782 -21.31 31.80 21.22
CA THR A 782 -22.36 32.29 20.33
C THR A 782 -21.80 33.22 19.28
N SER A 783 -22.51 33.35 18.16
CA SER A 783 -22.21 34.26 17.06
C SER A 783 -22.27 35.71 17.51
N LEU A 784 -21.54 36.60 16.83
CA LEU A 784 -21.56 38.04 17.12
C LEU A 784 -22.97 38.63 16.99
N ALA A 785 -23.79 38.09 16.08
CA ALA A 785 -25.19 38.49 15.94
C ALA A 785 -26.01 38.15 17.19
N GLN A 786 -25.79 36.96 17.78
CA GLN A 786 -26.45 36.59 19.03
C GLN A 786 -25.91 37.41 20.21
N GLN A 787 -24.60 37.66 20.29
CA GLN A 787 -24.00 38.51 21.33
C GLN A 787 -24.56 39.95 21.31
N GLN A 788 -24.87 40.49 20.12
CA GLN A 788 -25.53 41.80 19.98
C GLN A 788 -26.98 41.77 20.51
N ARG A 789 -27.74 40.69 20.23
CA ARG A 789 -29.09 40.51 20.78
C ARG A 789 -29.05 40.34 22.30
N ASP A 790 -28.11 39.56 22.80
CA ASP A 790 -27.89 39.33 24.23
C ASP A 790 -27.55 40.66 24.94
N LEU A 791 -26.74 41.53 24.34
CA LEU A 791 -26.46 42.88 24.85
C LEU A 791 -27.71 43.78 24.85
N GLN A 792 -28.54 43.69 23.81
CA GLN A 792 -29.80 44.45 23.77
C GLN A 792 -30.76 43.98 24.88
N LEU A 793 -30.88 42.67 25.06
CA LEU A 793 -31.68 42.08 26.13
C LEU A 793 -31.17 42.53 27.51
N LEU A 794 -29.86 42.59 27.74
CA LEU A 794 -29.28 43.13 28.96
C LEU A 794 -29.66 44.61 29.18
N LYS A 795 -29.64 45.43 28.13
CA LYS A 795 -30.02 46.86 28.23
C LYS A 795 -31.49 47.04 28.57
N GLU A 796 -32.36 46.15 28.07
CA GLU A 796 -33.78 46.16 28.36
C GLU A 796 -34.07 45.67 29.79
N ALA A 797 -33.39 44.62 30.25
CA ALA A 797 -33.64 44.00 31.56
C ALA A 797 -32.93 44.70 32.75
N ALA A 798 -31.77 45.34 32.53
CA ALA A 798 -30.97 45.90 33.62
C ALA A 798 -31.71 46.92 34.51
N PRO A 799 -32.52 47.87 33.99
CA PRO A 799 -33.25 48.83 34.82
C PRO A 799 -34.20 48.14 35.80
N ASP A 800 -34.99 47.18 35.33
CA ASP A 800 -35.99 46.47 36.14
C ASP A 800 -35.30 45.58 37.19
N ILE A 801 -34.22 44.90 36.83
CA ILE A 801 -33.38 44.15 37.79
C ILE A 801 -32.84 45.07 38.88
N THR A 802 -32.27 46.23 38.51
CA THR A 802 -31.72 47.17 39.49
C THR A 802 -32.81 47.75 40.41
N ALA A 803 -34.00 48.06 39.88
CA ALA A 803 -35.12 48.54 40.67
C ALA A 803 -35.59 47.49 41.69
N ARG A 804 -35.67 46.23 41.27
CA ARG A 804 -36.05 45.10 42.15
C ARG A 804 -35.02 44.88 43.26
N LEU A 805 -33.73 44.94 42.95
CA LEU A 805 -32.66 44.83 43.96
C LEU A 805 -32.68 46.01 44.94
N GLN A 806 -32.94 47.23 44.47
CA GLN A 806 -33.10 48.41 45.32
C GLN A 806 -34.32 48.29 46.26
N GLN A 807 -35.45 47.76 45.77
CA GLN A 807 -36.62 47.48 46.61
C GLN A 807 -36.31 46.44 47.71
N ALA A 808 -35.40 45.50 47.44
CA ALA A 808 -34.89 44.56 48.43
C ALA A 808 -33.81 45.14 49.36
N GLY A 809 -33.52 46.45 49.27
CA GLY A 809 -32.54 47.15 50.11
C GLY A 809 -31.09 47.03 49.64
N ILE A 810 -30.85 46.53 48.41
CA ILE A 810 -29.51 46.28 47.87
C ILE A 810 -29.18 47.35 46.83
N THR A 811 -28.21 48.20 47.14
CA THR A 811 -27.75 49.26 46.22
C THR A 811 -26.44 48.84 45.55
N LEU A 812 -26.48 48.68 44.23
CA LEU A 812 -25.33 48.30 43.41
C LEU A 812 -24.94 49.43 42.44
N PRO A 813 -23.67 49.47 41.99
CA PRO A 813 -23.28 50.36 40.90
C PRO A 813 -24.03 50.01 39.61
N ALA A 814 -24.20 51.00 38.74
CA ALA A 814 -24.84 50.78 37.44
C ALA A 814 -24.05 49.72 36.63
N PRO A 815 -24.72 48.72 36.05
CA PRO A 815 -24.04 47.70 35.26
C PRO A 815 -23.38 48.31 34.03
N ASP A 816 -22.15 47.86 33.75
CA ASP A 816 -21.43 48.23 32.53
C ASP A 816 -21.98 47.44 31.34
N LEU A 817 -22.72 48.14 30.48
CA LEU A 817 -23.42 47.61 29.30
C LEU A 817 -22.68 47.96 28.00
N THR A 818 -21.36 48.13 28.06
CA THR A 818 -20.54 48.28 26.86
C THR A 818 -20.43 46.96 26.08
N PRO A 819 -20.32 46.98 24.74
CA PRO A 819 -20.11 45.77 23.94
C PRO A 819 -18.77 45.10 24.30
N MET A 820 -18.81 43.81 24.61
CA MET A 820 -17.62 43.00 24.93
C MET A 820 -17.56 41.74 24.06
N PRO A 821 -17.42 41.89 22.73
CA PRO A 821 -17.56 40.78 21.81
C PRO A 821 -16.46 39.73 21.97
N VAL A 822 -16.78 38.47 21.66
CA VAL A 822 -15.85 37.35 21.63
C VAL A 822 -15.88 36.69 20.26
N THR A 823 -14.71 36.65 19.61
CA THR A 823 -14.49 35.88 18.38
C THR A 823 -14.01 34.46 18.70
N PRO A 824 -14.26 33.46 17.83
CA PRO A 824 -13.72 32.10 17.99
C PRO A 824 -12.22 32.05 18.20
N GLU A 825 -11.44 32.88 17.50
CA GLU A 825 -9.98 32.91 17.62
C GLU A 825 -9.54 33.35 19.03
N ALA A 826 -10.09 34.47 19.52
CA ALA A 826 -9.84 34.96 20.87
C ALA A 826 -10.28 33.97 21.95
N TRP A 827 -11.43 33.32 21.75
CA TRP A 827 -11.94 32.32 22.68
C TRP A 827 -11.05 31.07 22.72
N LEU A 828 -10.65 30.54 21.56
CA LEU A 828 -9.77 29.37 21.43
C LEU A 828 -8.37 29.63 22.01
N ALA A 829 -7.88 30.87 21.96
CA ALA A 829 -6.63 31.28 22.60
C ALA A 829 -6.74 31.36 24.14
N SER A 830 -7.96 31.44 24.69
CA SER A 830 -8.19 31.55 26.13
C SER A 830 -8.20 30.20 26.85
N PRO A 831 -7.92 30.15 28.17
CA PRO A 831 -8.12 28.96 29.00
C PRO A 831 -9.59 28.48 29.06
N LEU A 832 -10.58 29.34 28.78
CA LEU A 832 -12.00 28.97 28.77
C LEU A 832 -12.37 27.95 27.68
N SER A 833 -11.56 27.84 26.62
CA SER A 833 -11.78 26.89 25.53
C SER A 833 -11.18 25.51 25.77
N GLU A 834 -10.45 25.32 26.87
CA GLU A 834 -9.73 24.09 27.21
C GLU A 834 -10.70 22.93 27.41
N GLY A 835 -10.61 21.88 26.58
CA GLY A 835 -11.61 20.79 26.50
C GLY A 835 -12.58 20.89 25.30
N TRP A 836 -12.62 22.05 24.63
CA TRP A 836 -13.48 22.32 23.47
C TRP A 836 -12.71 22.65 22.19
N ARG A 837 -11.43 23.04 22.29
CA ARG A 837 -10.57 23.39 21.13
C ARG A 837 -10.59 22.37 19.99
N LEU A 838 -10.72 21.09 20.33
CA LEU A 838 -10.70 19.98 19.39
C LEU A 838 -11.98 19.89 18.57
N LEU A 839 -13.07 20.44 19.11
CA LEU A 839 -14.36 20.47 18.46
C LEU A 839 -14.41 21.53 17.37
N TRP A 840 -13.54 22.54 17.36
CA TRP A 840 -13.53 23.62 16.38
C TRP A 840 -12.35 23.55 15.43
N LEU A 841 -12.56 23.72 14.12
CA LEU A 841 -11.49 23.80 13.13
C LEU A 841 -11.76 24.93 12.14
N THR A 842 -10.76 25.80 11.92
CA THR A 842 -10.75 26.80 10.85
C THR A 842 -9.65 26.45 9.86
N LEU A 843 -10.01 26.39 8.58
CA LEU A 843 -9.11 26.12 7.47
C LEU A 843 -8.36 27.40 7.05
N PRO A 844 -7.20 27.29 6.37
CA PRO A 844 -6.47 28.46 5.86
C PRO A 844 -7.25 29.34 4.89
N ASP A 845 -8.29 28.80 4.25
CA ASP A 845 -9.18 29.53 3.35
C ASP A 845 -10.34 30.25 4.07
N GLY A 846 -10.36 30.23 5.41
CA GLY A 846 -11.36 30.91 6.26
C GLY A 846 -12.57 30.04 6.64
N ARG A 847 -12.80 28.92 5.95
CA ARG A 847 -13.93 28.03 6.26
C ARG A 847 -13.77 27.42 7.64
N SER A 848 -14.85 27.37 8.39
CA SER A 848 -14.84 26.84 9.75
C SER A 848 -15.83 25.71 9.92
N GLY A 849 -15.55 24.84 10.89
CA GLY A 849 -16.41 23.75 11.27
C GLY A 849 -16.39 23.52 12.77
N VAL A 850 -17.45 22.91 13.27
CA VAL A 850 -17.58 22.45 14.65
C VAL A 850 -18.14 21.02 14.70
N LEU A 851 -17.55 20.19 15.55
CA LEU A 851 -18.04 18.87 15.92
C LEU A 851 -18.92 18.96 17.17
N ILE A 852 -20.08 18.29 17.12
CA ILE A 852 -21.00 18.16 18.26
C ILE A 852 -21.04 16.68 18.63
N PRO A 853 -20.25 16.24 19.63
CA PRO A 853 -20.30 14.88 20.12
C PRO A 853 -21.66 14.57 20.73
N THR A 854 -22.19 13.37 20.43
CA THR A 854 -23.44 12.86 20.99
C THR A 854 -23.23 11.51 21.64
N SER A 855 -23.99 11.20 22.69
CA SER A 855 -23.93 9.89 23.36
C SER A 855 -25.31 9.30 23.62
N GLY A 856 -25.35 7.96 23.70
CA GLY A 856 -26.58 7.22 23.98
C GLY A 856 -27.63 7.34 22.86
N VAL A 857 -27.17 7.39 21.61
CA VAL A 857 -28.02 7.45 20.41
C VAL A 857 -28.85 6.18 20.31
N LYS A 858 -30.17 6.33 20.23
CA LYS A 858 -31.14 5.23 20.04
C LYS A 858 -31.80 5.27 18.66
N ASN A 859 -31.85 6.43 18.00
CA ASN A 859 -32.51 6.60 16.70
C ASN A 859 -31.63 7.41 15.72
N SER A 860 -30.63 6.74 15.13
CA SER A 860 -29.70 7.36 14.18
C SER A 860 -30.39 7.86 12.90
N ALA A 861 -31.45 7.17 12.44
CA ALA A 861 -32.19 7.56 11.24
C ALA A 861 -32.94 8.89 11.41
N ALA A 862 -33.56 9.13 12.57
CA ALA A 862 -34.23 10.39 12.86
C ALA A 862 -33.24 11.56 12.95
N LEU A 863 -32.05 11.34 13.54
CA LEU A 863 -30.98 12.35 13.61
C LEU A 863 -30.43 12.68 12.21
N ALA A 864 -30.33 11.69 11.31
CA ALA A 864 -29.98 11.92 9.92
C ALA A 864 -31.02 12.79 9.19
N GLU A 865 -32.32 12.54 9.43
CA GLU A 865 -33.40 13.32 8.81
C GLU A 865 -33.41 14.78 9.29
N LEU A 866 -33.13 15.01 10.57
CA LEU A 866 -33.01 16.34 11.17
C LEU A 866 -31.98 17.20 10.42
N THR A 867 -30.86 16.61 9.97
CA THR A 867 -29.83 17.36 9.23
C THR A 867 -30.27 17.82 7.84
N LYS A 868 -31.26 17.19 7.22
CA LYS A 868 -31.76 17.64 5.90
C LYS A 868 -32.47 19.00 5.97
N GLN A 869 -32.94 19.40 7.15
CA GLN A 869 -33.59 20.69 7.38
C GLN A 869 -32.58 21.82 7.60
N HIS A 870 -31.31 21.49 7.87
CA HIS A 870 -30.26 22.45 8.20
C HIS A 870 -29.12 22.45 7.17
N PRO A 871 -28.98 23.48 6.33
CA PRO A 871 -27.88 23.55 5.38
C PRO A 871 -26.55 23.71 6.12
N GLY A 872 -25.54 22.94 5.71
CA GLY A 872 -24.23 22.96 6.36
C GLY A 872 -24.15 22.16 7.65
N VAL A 873 -25.08 21.22 7.86
CA VAL A 873 -25.07 20.27 8.98
C VAL A 873 -25.07 18.84 8.41
N SER A 874 -24.30 17.95 9.03
CA SER A 874 -24.29 16.52 8.70
C SER A 874 -24.27 15.68 9.95
N TRP A 875 -25.09 14.64 9.96
CA TRP A 875 -25.06 13.60 10.97
C TRP A 875 -24.06 12.53 10.56
N ILE A 876 -23.20 12.12 11.48
CA ILE A 876 -22.27 11.02 11.28
C ILE A 876 -22.50 9.98 12.36
N ASP A 877 -22.76 8.76 11.93
CA ASP A 877 -22.74 7.55 12.73
C ASP A 877 -21.83 6.55 12.02
N ARG A 878 -20.54 6.53 12.39
CA ARG A 878 -19.57 5.68 11.68
C ARG A 878 -19.91 4.21 11.80
N LYS A 879 -20.36 3.77 12.99
CA LYS A 879 -20.64 2.35 13.24
C LYS A 879 -21.79 1.88 12.34
N SER A 880 -22.92 2.58 12.39
CA SER A 880 -24.08 2.23 11.55
C SER A 880 -23.76 2.31 10.05
N GLY A 881 -22.93 3.28 9.64
CA GLY A 881 -22.44 3.39 8.28
C GLY A 881 -21.60 2.18 7.83
N TYR A 882 -20.76 1.63 8.71
CA TYR A 882 -20.01 0.40 8.41
C TYR A 882 -20.90 -0.84 8.39
N ASP A 883 -21.77 -1.01 9.39
CA ASP A 883 -22.64 -2.19 9.50
C ASP A 883 -23.55 -2.30 8.26
N SER A 884 -24.11 -1.17 7.80
CA SER A 884 -24.94 -1.12 6.58
C SER A 884 -24.13 -1.44 5.31
N LEU A 885 -22.90 -0.92 5.20
CA LEU A 885 -22.00 -1.21 4.08
C LEU A 885 -21.62 -2.70 4.04
N PHE A 886 -21.24 -3.29 5.18
CA PHE A 886 -20.92 -4.71 5.27
C PHE A 886 -22.12 -5.58 4.90
N SER A 887 -23.32 -5.22 5.38
CA SER A 887 -24.55 -5.93 5.06
C SER A 887 -24.89 -5.89 3.56
N PHE A 888 -24.74 -4.73 2.93
CA PHE A 888 -24.91 -4.57 1.48
C PHE A 888 -23.95 -5.48 0.70
N TRP A 889 -22.66 -5.43 1.02
CA TRP A 889 -21.65 -6.23 0.31
C TRP A 889 -21.77 -7.72 0.56
N ARG A 890 -22.13 -8.14 1.78
CA ARG A 890 -22.43 -9.54 2.09
C ARG A 890 -23.60 -10.04 1.23
N THR A 891 -24.66 -9.25 1.12
CA THR A 891 -25.83 -9.61 0.31
C THR A 891 -25.50 -9.69 -1.18
N LEU A 892 -24.79 -8.69 -1.71
CA LEU A 892 -24.36 -8.64 -3.11
C LEU A 892 -23.44 -9.83 -3.47
N LEU A 893 -22.40 -10.07 -2.67
CA LEU A 893 -21.45 -11.17 -2.91
C LEU A 893 -22.12 -12.54 -2.75
N SER A 894 -23.14 -12.67 -1.89
CA SER A 894 -23.91 -13.91 -1.77
C SER A 894 -24.68 -14.19 -3.06
N GLY A 895 -25.29 -13.14 -3.65
CA GLY A 895 -25.93 -13.21 -4.96
C GLY A 895 -24.95 -13.58 -6.07
N LEU A 896 -23.76 -12.96 -6.09
CA LEU A 896 -22.71 -13.26 -7.08
C LEU A 896 -22.17 -14.69 -6.93
N LEU A 897 -21.98 -15.18 -5.70
CA LEU A 897 -21.55 -16.54 -5.43
C LEU A 897 -22.60 -17.56 -5.91
N ALA A 898 -23.88 -17.31 -5.63
CA ALA A 898 -24.98 -18.14 -6.10
C ALA A 898 -25.07 -18.14 -7.63
N LEU A 899 -24.92 -16.98 -8.27
CA LEU A 899 -24.88 -16.86 -9.73
C LEU A 899 -23.69 -17.62 -10.34
N ALA A 900 -22.49 -17.48 -9.76
CA ALA A 900 -21.31 -18.20 -10.22
C ALA A 900 -21.49 -19.72 -10.13
N LEU A 901 -22.04 -20.21 -9.01
CA LEU A 901 -22.35 -21.63 -8.82
C LEU A 901 -23.39 -22.13 -9.84
N LEU A 902 -24.42 -21.32 -10.13
CA LEU A 902 -25.43 -21.62 -11.15
C LEU A 902 -24.82 -21.69 -12.55
N LEU A 903 -23.98 -20.72 -12.93
CA LEU A 903 -23.30 -20.69 -14.23
C LEU A 903 -22.33 -21.89 -14.39
N ILE A 904 -21.59 -22.25 -13.35
CA ILE A 904 -20.72 -23.44 -13.35
C ILE A 904 -21.55 -24.71 -13.53
N THR A 905 -22.65 -24.83 -12.80
CA THR A 905 -23.56 -25.99 -12.89
C THR A 905 -24.16 -26.09 -14.29
N LEU A 906 -24.63 -24.97 -14.86
CA LEU A 906 -25.16 -24.90 -16.21
C LEU A 906 -24.09 -25.28 -17.25
N SER A 907 -22.86 -24.79 -17.09
CA SER A 907 -21.73 -25.15 -17.95
C SER A 907 -21.47 -26.66 -17.95
N PHE A 908 -21.47 -27.30 -16.78
CA PHE A 908 -21.33 -28.76 -16.68
C PHE A 908 -22.51 -29.50 -17.32
N VAL A 909 -23.74 -29.02 -17.12
CA VAL A 909 -24.94 -29.61 -17.72
C VAL A 909 -24.94 -29.49 -19.24
N MET A 910 -24.54 -28.34 -19.79
CA MET A 910 -24.43 -28.15 -21.24
C MET A 910 -23.33 -29.02 -21.86
N ARG A 911 -22.21 -29.22 -21.15
CA ARG A 911 -21.06 -29.98 -21.67
C ARG A 911 -21.19 -31.50 -21.51
N LEU A 912 -21.83 -31.97 -20.43
CA LEU A 912 -21.86 -33.39 -20.05
C LEU A 912 -23.28 -34.00 -20.04
N GLY A 913 -24.31 -33.18 -20.30
CA GLY A 913 -25.72 -33.57 -20.15
C GLY A 913 -26.22 -33.44 -18.70
N LEU A 914 -27.55 -33.49 -18.51
CA LEU A 914 -28.20 -33.17 -17.23
C LEU A 914 -27.69 -34.01 -16.04
N LYS A 915 -27.68 -35.35 -16.19
CA LYS A 915 -27.32 -36.27 -15.09
C LYS A 915 -25.84 -36.17 -14.71
N ALA A 916 -24.94 -36.18 -15.70
CA ALA A 916 -23.50 -36.12 -15.45
C ALA A 916 -23.05 -34.70 -15.05
N GLY A 917 -23.70 -33.67 -15.58
CA GLY A 917 -23.46 -32.27 -15.22
C GLY A 917 -23.80 -31.98 -13.76
N LEU A 918 -25.00 -32.36 -13.30
CA LEU A 918 -25.41 -32.21 -11.89
C LEU A 918 -24.49 -32.97 -10.94
N ARG A 919 -24.08 -34.19 -11.31
CA ARG A 919 -23.11 -34.97 -10.53
C ARG A 919 -21.74 -34.29 -10.43
N SER A 920 -21.31 -33.61 -11.49
CA SER A 920 -20.03 -32.89 -11.53
C SER A 920 -20.05 -31.58 -10.73
N ALA A 921 -21.23 -30.99 -10.53
CA ALA A 921 -21.41 -29.82 -9.68
C ALA A 921 -21.47 -30.14 -8.17
N LEU A 922 -21.79 -31.39 -7.81
CA LEU A 922 -21.97 -31.84 -6.43
C LEU A 922 -20.76 -31.54 -5.50
N PRO A 923 -19.49 -31.78 -5.90
CA PRO A 923 -18.33 -31.43 -5.07
C PRO A 923 -18.28 -29.94 -4.74
N SER A 924 -18.57 -29.06 -5.69
CA SER A 924 -18.58 -27.61 -5.48
C SER A 924 -19.69 -27.19 -4.52
N VAL A 925 -20.92 -27.67 -4.74
CA VAL A 925 -22.08 -27.33 -3.89
C VAL A 925 -21.85 -27.80 -2.45
N LEU A 926 -21.47 -29.06 -2.26
CA LEU A 926 -21.28 -29.62 -0.92
C LEU A 926 -20.05 -29.03 -0.21
N SER A 927 -18.98 -28.67 -0.93
CA SER A 927 -17.83 -28.00 -0.32
C SER A 927 -18.20 -26.64 0.28
N LEU A 928 -19.02 -25.85 -0.42
CA LEU A 928 -19.53 -24.57 0.10
C LEU A 928 -20.48 -24.79 1.28
N ALA A 929 -21.37 -25.78 1.19
CA ALA A 929 -22.30 -26.12 2.27
C ALA A 929 -21.57 -26.58 3.55
N MET A 930 -20.53 -27.40 3.42
CA MET A 930 -19.69 -27.83 4.54
C MET A 930 -18.92 -26.68 5.17
N ALA A 931 -18.44 -25.74 4.36
CA ALA A 931 -17.74 -24.57 4.87
C ALA A 931 -18.68 -23.67 5.69
N LEU A 932 -19.91 -23.45 5.22
CA LEU A 932 -20.96 -22.76 5.98
C LEU A 932 -21.36 -23.51 7.25
N ALA A 933 -21.52 -24.83 7.17
CA ALA A 933 -21.90 -25.65 8.32
C ALA A 933 -20.86 -25.64 9.43
N THR A 934 -19.58 -25.62 9.07
CA THR A 934 -18.47 -25.54 10.03
C THR A 934 -18.55 -24.27 10.86
N LEU A 935 -18.93 -23.13 10.26
CA LEU A 935 -19.17 -21.90 11.01
C LEU A 935 -20.30 -22.07 12.03
N GLY A 936 -21.43 -22.65 11.60
CA GLY A 936 -22.56 -22.91 12.48
C GLY A 936 -22.22 -23.82 13.67
N TRP A 937 -21.46 -24.89 13.45
CA TRP A 937 -21.05 -25.82 14.51
C TRP A 937 -20.09 -25.22 15.55
N ILE A 938 -19.20 -24.34 15.11
CA ILE A 938 -18.24 -23.66 16.02
C ILE A 938 -18.90 -22.45 16.71
N GLY A 939 -20.13 -22.09 16.32
CA GLY A 939 -20.82 -20.90 16.80
C GLY A 939 -20.24 -19.60 16.22
N ALA A 940 -19.46 -19.70 15.14
CA ALA A 940 -18.93 -18.55 14.43
C ALA A 940 -20.00 -17.95 13.51
N SER A 941 -19.94 -16.65 13.29
CA SER A 941 -20.89 -15.94 12.43
C SER A 941 -20.47 -15.94 10.96
N LEU A 942 -21.46 -16.00 10.07
CA LEU A 942 -21.29 -15.67 8.66
C LEU A 942 -21.19 -14.16 8.52
N ASN A 943 -19.97 -13.70 8.23
CA ASN A 943 -19.65 -12.31 7.93
C ASN A 943 -19.12 -12.16 6.49
N LEU A 944 -18.79 -10.93 6.10
CA LEU A 944 -18.23 -10.63 4.79
C LEU A 944 -16.95 -11.42 4.47
N PHE A 945 -16.05 -11.60 5.44
CA PHE A 945 -14.78 -12.30 5.24
C PHE A 945 -14.96 -13.81 5.02
N ALA A 946 -15.87 -14.44 5.76
CA ALA A 946 -16.29 -15.82 5.53
C ALA A 946 -16.84 -16.00 4.11
N LEU A 947 -17.62 -15.03 3.61
CA LEU A 947 -18.16 -15.08 2.25
C LEU A 947 -17.09 -14.93 1.17
N LEU A 948 -16.08 -14.08 1.40
CA LEU A 948 -14.91 -13.97 0.51
C LEU A 948 -14.12 -15.29 0.46
N ALA A 949 -13.97 -15.97 1.61
CA ALA A 949 -13.38 -17.31 1.63
C ALA A 949 -14.20 -18.32 0.81
N LEU A 950 -15.54 -18.29 0.86
CA LEU A 950 -16.40 -19.17 0.05
C LEU A 950 -16.19 -18.97 -1.46
N ILE A 951 -15.97 -17.73 -1.92
CA ILE A 951 -15.64 -17.46 -3.33
C ILE A 951 -14.33 -18.16 -3.72
N LEU A 952 -13.34 -18.18 -2.82
CA LEU A 952 -12.08 -18.90 -3.05
C LEU A 952 -12.24 -20.41 -2.94
N VAL A 953 -13.06 -20.92 -2.01
CA VAL A 953 -13.40 -22.35 -1.95
C VAL A 953 -13.99 -22.81 -3.28
N LEU A 954 -14.89 -22.01 -3.89
CA LEU A 954 -15.44 -22.32 -5.21
C LEU A 954 -14.35 -22.27 -6.29
N GLY A 955 -13.54 -21.22 -6.33
CA GLY A 955 -12.52 -20.99 -7.34
C GLY A 955 -11.35 -21.98 -7.31
N ILE A 956 -10.96 -22.47 -6.13
CA ILE A 956 -9.88 -23.46 -5.93
C ILE A 956 -10.47 -24.88 -5.96
N GLY A 957 -11.59 -25.11 -5.28
CA GLY A 957 -12.22 -26.43 -5.19
C GLY A 957 -12.66 -27.00 -6.53
N ILE A 958 -13.08 -26.15 -7.48
CA ILE A 958 -13.39 -26.59 -8.84
C ILE A 958 -12.19 -27.18 -9.56
N ASN A 959 -10.96 -26.71 -9.26
CA ASN A 959 -9.73 -27.18 -9.90
C ASN A 959 -9.54 -28.68 -9.67
N TYR A 960 -9.92 -29.19 -8.49
CA TYR A 960 -9.79 -30.60 -8.17
C TYR A 960 -10.64 -31.46 -9.12
N THR A 961 -11.90 -31.09 -9.35
CA THR A 961 -12.78 -31.75 -10.33
C THR A 961 -12.25 -31.62 -11.76
N LEU A 962 -11.64 -30.49 -12.11
CA LEU A 962 -11.04 -30.26 -13.44
C LEU A 962 -9.83 -31.18 -13.71
N PHE A 963 -9.02 -31.48 -12.69
CA PHE A 963 -7.88 -32.39 -12.82
C PHE A 963 -8.30 -33.88 -12.94
N PHE A 964 -9.40 -34.27 -12.30
CA PHE A 964 -9.96 -35.63 -12.45
C PHE A 964 -10.71 -35.84 -13.77
N SER A 965 -11.18 -34.77 -14.41
CA SER A 965 -11.85 -34.81 -15.71
C SER A 965 -10.91 -34.66 -16.91
N ASN A 966 -9.59 -34.54 -16.70
CA ASN A 966 -8.62 -34.49 -17.79
C ASN A 966 -8.50 -35.85 -18.50
N PRO A 967 -8.89 -36.00 -19.77
CA PRO A 967 -8.86 -37.27 -20.49
C PRO A 967 -7.45 -37.78 -20.81
N GLN A 968 -6.42 -36.95 -20.70
CA GLN A 968 -5.01 -37.32 -20.99
C GLN A 968 -4.20 -37.68 -19.73
N GLY A 969 -4.78 -37.47 -18.53
CA GLY A 969 -4.13 -37.75 -17.24
C GLY A 969 -4.49 -39.13 -16.70
N THR A 970 -3.63 -39.69 -15.84
CA THR A 970 -3.98 -40.91 -15.10
C THR A 970 -4.69 -40.54 -13.79
N PRO A 971 -5.74 -41.27 -13.37
CA PRO A 971 -6.47 -40.96 -12.14
C PRO A 971 -5.60 -40.91 -10.88
N LEU A 972 -4.54 -41.72 -10.84
CA LEU A 972 -3.65 -41.83 -9.69
C LEU A 972 -2.64 -40.67 -9.65
N THR A 973 -2.14 -40.19 -10.80
CA THR A 973 -1.32 -38.98 -10.86
C THR A 973 -2.13 -37.72 -10.57
N SER A 974 -3.37 -37.64 -11.06
CA SER A 974 -4.30 -36.56 -10.70
C SER A 974 -4.59 -36.54 -9.19
N LEU A 975 -4.84 -37.70 -8.57
CA LEU A 975 -5.09 -37.78 -7.13
C LEU A 975 -3.88 -37.33 -6.31
N LEU A 976 -2.66 -37.76 -6.67
CA LEU A 976 -1.45 -37.29 -6.00
C LEU A 976 -1.29 -35.77 -6.12
N ALA A 977 -1.44 -35.23 -7.32
CA ALA A 977 -1.25 -33.79 -7.54
C ALA A 977 -2.32 -32.95 -6.82
N VAL A 978 -3.57 -33.41 -6.80
CA VAL A 978 -4.66 -32.78 -6.04
C VAL A 978 -4.46 -32.92 -4.53
N SER A 979 -3.92 -34.04 -4.03
CA SER A 979 -3.53 -34.18 -2.61
C SER A 979 -2.41 -33.22 -2.23
N LEU A 980 -1.40 -33.05 -3.09
CA LEU A 980 -0.32 -32.09 -2.86
C LEU A 980 -0.87 -30.67 -2.80
N ALA A 981 -1.72 -30.29 -3.77
CA ALA A 981 -2.37 -28.99 -3.82
C ALA A 981 -3.27 -28.71 -2.59
N MET A 982 -3.98 -29.73 -2.11
CA MET A 982 -4.78 -29.61 -0.89
C MET A 982 -3.89 -29.41 0.33
N ILE A 983 -2.82 -30.20 0.51
CA ILE A 983 -1.94 -30.08 1.67
C ILE A 983 -1.19 -28.74 1.65
N THR A 984 -0.67 -28.29 0.49
CA THR A 984 -0.05 -26.97 0.36
C THR A 984 -1.03 -25.86 0.73
N THR A 985 -2.26 -25.94 0.22
CA THR A 985 -3.30 -24.95 0.51
C THR A 985 -3.71 -24.94 1.99
N LEU A 986 -3.79 -26.11 2.65
CA LEU A 986 -4.03 -26.17 4.10
C LEU A 986 -2.84 -25.61 4.90
N LEU A 987 -1.61 -25.87 4.48
CA LEU A 987 -0.41 -25.32 5.13
C LEU A 987 -0.28 -23.81 4.92
N THR A 988 -0.78 -23.25 3.83
CA THR A 988 -0.65 -21.81 3.54
C THR A 988 -1.85 -21.00 4.00
N LEU A 989 -3.06 -21.42 3.65
CA LEU A 989 -4.27 -20.70 3.97
C LEU A 989 -5.03 -21.30 5.17
N GLY A 990 -4.91 -22.61 5.42
CA GLY A 990 -5.50 -23.25 6.59
C GLY A 990 -4.83 -22.83 7.91
N MET A 991 -3.54 -22.47 7.88
CA MET A 991 -2.84 -21.90 9.05
C MET A 991 -3.44 -20.59 9.55
N LEU A 992 -4.20 -19.88 8.70
CA LEU A 992 -4.90 -18.64 9.08
C LEU A 992 -5.96 -18.87 10.16
N VAL A 993 -6.44 -20.11 10.35
CA VAL A 993 -7.34 -20.50 11.46
C VAL A 993 -6.75 -20.15 12.83
N PHE A 994 -5.42 -20.17 12.95
CA PHE A 994 -4.71 -19.86 14.19
C PHE A 994 -4.40 -18.37 14.36
N SER A 995 -4.87 -17.49 13.46
CA SER A 995 -4.67 -16.06 13.60
C SER A 995 -5.42 -15.51 14.81
N SER A 996 -4.78 -14.56 15.50
CA SER A 996 -5.39 -13.82 16.62
C SER A 996 -6.51 -12.87 16.17
N THR A 997 -6.64 -12.63 14.86
CA THR A 997 -7.66 -11.75 14.27
C THR A 997 -8.88 -12.58 13.84
N SER A 998 -10.03 -12.32 14.47
CA SER A 998 -11.30 -13.06 14.25
C SER A 998 -11.70 -13.17 12.77
N ALA A 999 -11.60 -12.07 12.02
CA ALA A 999 -11.92 -12.05 10.59
C ALA A 999 -11.03 -13.00 9.76
N ILE A 1000 -9.72 -13.08 10.10
CA ILE A 1000 -8.74 -13.93 9.40
C ILE A 1000 -8.93 -15.40 9.80
N ALA A 1001 -9.19 -15.67 11.08
CA ALA A 1001 -9.48 -17.01 11.57
C ALA A 1001 -10.76 -17.59 10.96
N SER A 1002 -11.83 -16.79 10.85
CA SER A 1002 -13.07 -17.19 10.18
C SER A 1002 -12.84 -17.47 8.69
N PHE A 1003 -12.11 -16.59 8.00
CA PHE A 1003 -11.69 -16.81 6.62
C PHE A 1003 -10.91 -18.13 6.44
N GLY A 1004 -9.92 -18.40 7.31
CA GLY A 1004 -9.16 -19.65 7.31
C GLY A 1004 -10.00 -20.89 7.59
N THR A 1005 -11.00 -20.79 8.48
CA THR A 1005 -11.88 -21.90 8.89
C THR A 1005 -12.77 -22.34 7.74
N VAL A 1006 -13.40 -21.38 7.06
CA VAL A 1006 -14.20 -21.61 5.86
C VAL A 1006 -13.36 -22.26 4.77
N LEU A 1007 -12.15 -21.74 4.54
CA LEU A 1007 -11.30 -22.24 3.48
C LEU A 1007 -10.80 -23.67 3.77
N CYS A 1008 -10.34 -23.92 5.00
CA CYS A 1008 -9.84 -25.22 5.43
C CYS A 1008 -10.92 -26.32 5.28
N SER A 1009 -12.09 -26.08 5.87
CA SER A 1009 -13.21 -27.02 5.81
C SER A 1009 -13.77 -27.20 4.39
N GLY A 1010 -13.89 -26.11 3.62
CA GLY A 1010 -14.37 -26.13 2.24
C GLY A 1010 -13.43 -26.87 1.29
N ILE A 1011 -12.14 -26.55 1.29
CA ILE A 1011 -11.15 -27.18 0.41
C ILE A 1011 -10.93 -28.64 0.77
N PHE A 1012 -10.91 -28.98 2.06
CA PHE A 1012 -10.84 -30.37 2.50
C PHE A 1012 -12.07 -31.17 2.05
N SER A 1013 -13.26 -30.58 2.15
CA SER A 1013 -14.51 -31.18 1.66
C SER A 1013 -14.50 -31.36 0.14
N ALA A 1014 -14.01 -30.37 -0.62
CA ALA A 1014 -13.83 -30.47 -2.07
C ALA A 1014 -12.86 -31.59 -2.44
N PHE A 1015 -11.75 -31.75 -1.71
CA PHE A 1015 -10.79 -32.84 -1.89
C PHE A 1015 -11.43 -34.21 -1.66
N LEU A 1016 -12.16 -34.39 -0.56
CA LEU A 1016 -12.85 -35.65 -0.27
C LEU A 1016 -13.79 -36.05 -1.40
N LEU A 1017 -14.51 -35.09 -1.97
CA LEU A 1017 -15.49 -35.29 -3.04
C LEU A 1017 -14.89 -35.28 -4.46
N ALA A 1018 -13.61 -34.93 -4.64
CA ALA A 1018 -12.99 -34.80 -5.97
C ALA A 1018 -13.04 -36.10 -6.80
N CYS A 1019 -12.98 -37.25 -6.13
CA CYS A 1019 -13.10 -38.57 -6.76
C CYS A 1019 -14.52 -38.95 -7.21
N ALA A 1020 -15.54 -38.15 -6.84
CA ALA A 1020 -16.94 -38.37 -7.23
C ALA A 1020 -17.26 -37.90 -8.65
N GLY A 1021 -16.39 -37.09 -9.24
CA GLY A 1021 -16.51 -36.58 -10.61
C GLY A 1021 -16.60 -37.71 -11.64
N PRO A 1022 -17.15 -37.44 -12.83
CA PRO A 1022 -17.26 -38.44 -13.87
C PRO A 1022 -15.86 -38.98 -14.18
N ALA A 1023 -15.64 -40.25 -13.87
CA ALA A 1023 -14.57 -40.97 -14.54
C ALA A 1023 -14.85 -40.84 -16.05
N PRO A 1024 -13.84 -40.58 -16.90
CA PRO A 1024 -14.05 -40.57 -18.34
C PRO A 1024 -14.79 -41.87 -18.70
N ASP A 1025 -16.03 -41.73 -19.15
CA ASP A 1025 -16.90 -42.87 -19.44
C ASP A 1025 -16.19 -43.71 -20.50
N SER A 1026 -15.75 -44.90 -20.08
CA SER A 1026 -15.09 -45.92 -20.88
C SER A 1026 -14.03 -45.39 -21.88
N SER A 1027 -12.77 -45.62 -21.52
CA SER A 1027 -11.58 -45.57 -22.38
C SER A 1027 -11.65 -46.54 -23.56
N ARG A 1028 -12.71 -46.48 -24.37
CA ARG A 1028 -12.69 -47.12 -25.68
C ARG A 1028 -11.90 -46.20 -26.59
N PRO A 1029 -10.78 -46.67 -27.14
CA PRO A 1029 -9.93 -45.88 -28.02
C PRO A 1029 -10.74 -45.34 -29.20
N THR A 1030 -10.41 -44.13 -29.63
CA THR A 1030 -10.99 -43.54 -30.84
C THR A 1030 -9.99 -43.59 -31.99
N ALA A 1031 -10.49 -43.82 -33.19
CA ALA A 1031 -9.71 -43.78 -34.43
C ALA A 1031 -10.33 -42.78 -35.41
N TRP A 1032 -9.55 -42.32 -36.39
CA TRP A 1032 -10.07 -41.42 -37.41
C TRP A 1032 -10.63 -42.23 -38.57
N LEU A 1033 -11.79 -41.86 -39.10
CA LEU A 1033 -12.30 -42.45 -40.35
C LEU A 1033 -11.90 -41.60 -41.56
N LYS A 1034 -11.94 -40.27 -41.37
CA LYS A 1034 -11.54 -39.21 -42.31
C LYS A 1034 -10.95 -38.07 -41.48
N PRO A 1035 -10.05 -37.20 -42.01
CA PRO A 1035 -9.63 -36.00 -41.31
C PRO A 1035 -10.85 -35.22 -40.77
N GLY A 1036 -10.89 -34.97 -39.46
CA GLY A 1036 -12.02 -34.29 -38.81
C GLY A 1036 -13.12 -35.21 -38.24
N VAL A 1037 -13.15 -36.50 -38.58
CA VAL A 1037 -14.18 -37.44 -38.11
C VAL A 1037 -13.56 -38.59 -37.30
N LYS A 1038 -13.86 -38.64 -35.99
CA LYS A 1038 -13.43 -39.72 -35.08
C LYS A 1038 -14.58 -40.66 -34.75
N VAL A 1039 -14.24 -41.94 -34.59
CA VAL A 1039 -15.15 -43.00 -34.16
C VAL A 1039 -14.59 -43.74 -32.96
N THR A 1040 -15.47 -44.20 -32.07
CA THR A 1040 -15.12 -45.09 -30.97
C THR A 1040 -14.97 -46.51 -31.48
N LEU A 1041 -13.85 -47.16 -31.18
CA LEU A 1041 -13.61 -48.53 -31.65
C LEU A 1041 -14.60 -49.53 -30.99
N PRO A 1042 -15.03 -50.57 -31.73
CA PRO A 1042 -15.79 -51.68 -31.16
C PRO A 1042 -15.01 -52.40 -30.05
N PRO A 1043 -15.67 -53.21 -29.19
CA PRO A 1043 -14.98 -54.05 -28.24
C PRO A 1043 -13.96 -54.99 -28.91
N PRO A 1044 -12.83 -55.33 -28.25
CA PRO A 1044 -11.73 -56.12 -28.84
C PRO A 1044 -12.07 -57.60 -29.11
N GLY A 1045 -13.23 -58.09 -28.67
CA GLY A 1045 -13.60 -59.50 -28.79
C GLY A 1045 -14.12 -59.88 -30.19
N ILE A 1046 -13.59 -60.97 -30.76
CA ILE A 1046 -14.09 -61.62 -31.98
C ILE A 1046 -14.22 -63.14 -31.80
N ARG A 1047 -15.23 -63.74 -32.44
CA ARG A 1047 -15.45 -65.21 -32.47
C ARG A 1047 -15.64 -65.68 -33.91
N PRO A 1048 -15.00 -66.80 -34.33
CA PRO A 1048 -14.01 -67.58 -33.58
C PRO A 1048 -12.69 -66.81 -33.42
N ALA A 1049 -11.91 -67.17 -32.38
CA ALA A 1049 -10.56 -66.64 -32.20
C ALA A 1049 -9.66 -67.08 -33.37
N PHE A 1050 -8.73 -66.22 -33.77
CA PHE A 1050 -7.79 -66.52 -34.84
C PHE A 1050 -6.40 -65.99 -34.55
N GLN A 1051 -5.40 -66.67 -35.10
CA GLN A 1051 -4.01 -66.24 -35.12
C GLN A 1051 -3.50 -66.40 -36.55
N GLN A 1052 -2.90 -65.35 -37.10
CA GLN A 1052 -2.43 -65.30 -38.48
C GLN A 1052 -1.08 -64.62 -38.56
N GLN A 1053 -0.18 -65.22 -39.33
CA GLN A 1053 1.05 -64.58 -39.79
C GLN A 1053 0.83 -64.01 -41.20
N GLN A 1054 1.09 -62.71 -41.35
CA GLN A 1054 0.80 -61.99 -42.60
C GLN A 1054 1.98 -61.09 -42.98
N LEU A 1055 2.22 -60.94 -44.28
CA LEU A 1055 3.08 -59.89 -44.81
C LEU A 1055 2.20 -58.70 -45.22
N LEU A 1056 2.30 -57.60 -44.47
CA LEU A 1056 1.61 -56.35 -44.80
C LEU A 1056 2.52 -55.48 -45.65
N THR A 1057 2.09 -55.12 -46.86
CA THR A 1057 2.80 -54.18 -47.73
C THR A 1057 2.02 -52.89 -47.82
N GLY A 1058 2.51 -51.83 -47.16
CA GLY A 1058 1.94 -50.49 -47.21
C GLY A 1058 2.52 -49.70 -48.37
N GLN A 1059 1.66 -49.07 -49.17
CA GLN A 1059 2.02 -48.12 -50.22
C GLN A 1059 1.49 -46.73 -49.87
N VAL A 1060 2.40 -45.77 -49.70
CA VAL A 1060 2.08 -44.37 -49.38
C VAL A 1060 2.90 -43.48 -50.32
N LYS A 1061 2.25 -42.61 -51.10
CA LYS A 1061 2.91 -41.65 -52.01
C LYS A 1061 4.01 -42.27 -52.90
N GLY A 1062 3.79 -43.48 -53.42
CA GLY A 1062 4.72 -44.17 -54.32
C GLY A 1062 5.86 -44.95 -53.63
N GLN A 1063 5.99 -44.88 -52.31
CA GLN A 1063 6.93 -45.72 -51.56
C GLN A 1063 6.21 -46.96 -51.02
N SER A 1064 6.83 -48.14 -51.19
CA SER A 1064 6.32 -49.43 -50.69
C SER A 1064 7.20 -49.93 -49.55
N GLN A 1065 6.59 -50.32 -48.43
CA GLN A 1065 7.29 -51.00 -47.34
C GLN A 1065 6.51 -52.24 -46.91
N SER A 1066 7.23 -53.36 -46.78
CA SER A 1066 6.66 -54.63 -46.35
C SER A 1066 7.12 -54.98 -44.93
N LEU A 1067 6.19 -55.41 -44.10
CA LEU A 1067 6.41 -55.78 -42.69
C LEU A 1067 5.76 -57.13 -42.44
N LEU A 1068 6.48 -58.01 -41.75
CA LEU A 1068 5.91 -59.27 -41.29
C LEU A 1068 5.13 -58.99 -40.01
N VAL A 1069 3.87 -59.39 -39.95
CA VAL A 1069 2.95 -59.05 -38.88
C VAL A 1069 2.30 -60.30 -38.33
N LEU A 1070 2.38 -60.46 -37.02
CA LEU A 1070 1.63 -61.45 -36.27
C LEU A 1070 0.37 -60.77 -35.72
N LEU A 1071 -0.80 -61.25 -36.15
CA LEU A 1071 -2.10 -60.79 -35.68
C LEU A 1071 -2.80 -61.95 -34.97
N SER A 1072 -3.16 -61.75 -33.71
CA SER A 1072 -3.99 -62.68 -32.95
C SER A 1072 -5.14 -61.94 -32.29
N ALA A 1073 -6.36 -62.48 -32.39
CA ALA A 1073 -7.53 -61.91 -31.76
C ALA A 1073 -8.38 -63.02 -31.12
N ASP A 1074 -8.81 -62.79 -29.89
CA ASP A 1074 -9.69 -63.67 -29.13
C ASP A 1074 -10.93 -62.89 -28.61
N GLU A 1075 -11.65 -63.46 -27.63
CA GLU A 1075 -12.83 -62.80 -27.05
C GLU A 1075 -12.52 -61.60 -26.16
N GLN A 1076 -11.27 -61.47 -25.69
CA GLN A 1076 -10.85 -60.52 -24.67
C GLN A 1076 -9.87 -59.47 -25.20
N GLN A 1077 -9.05 -59.79 -26.20
CA GLN A 1077 -7.95 -58.95 -26.66
C GLN A 1077 -7.57 -59.16 -28.14
N ILE A 1078 -6.92 -58.14 -28.70
CA ILE A 1078 -6.25 -58.17 -30.01
C ILE A 1078 -4.76 -57.86 -29.79
N ASP A 1079 -3.89 -58.76 -30.23
CA ASP A 1079 -2.44 -58.58 -30.23
C ASP A 1079 -1.93 -58.47 -31.67
N LEU A 1080 -1.19 -57.40 -31.95
CA LEU A 1080 -0.58 -57.09 -33.24
C LEU A 1080 0.91 -56.81 -33.03
N ALA A 1081 1.79 -57.62 -33.62
CA ALA A 1081 3.24 -57.43 -33.54
C ALA A 1081 3.84 -57.33 -34.94
N GLY A 1082 4.51 -56.22 -35.24
CA GLY A 1082 5.28 -56.05 -36.47
C GLY A 1082 6.74 -56.45 -36.27
N LEU A 1083 7.23 -57.32 -37.14
CA LEU A 1083 8.59 -57.84 -37.19
C LEU A 1083 9.30 -57.33 -38.46
N SER A 1084 10.60 -57.10 -38.36
CA SER A 1084 11.48 -56.89 -39.52
C SER A 1084 11.65 -58.19 -40.31
N SER A 1085 12.21 -58.11 -41.52
CA SER A 1085 12.56 -59.26 -42.36
C SER A 1085 13.55 -60.24 -41.70
N VAL A 1086 14.22 -59.84 -40.61
CA VAL A 1086 15.18 -60.66 -39.84
C VAL A 1086 14.60 -61.06 -38.45
N GLY A 1087 13.30 -60.87 -38.21
CA GLY A 1087 12.61 -61.34 -36.99
C GLY A 1087 12.69 -60.40 -35.78
N ILE A 1088 13.32 -59.23 -35.88
CA ILE A 1088 13.35 -58.23 -34.80
C ILE A 1088 11.98 -57.56 -34.68
N ARG A 1089 11.41 -57.49 -33.47
CA ARG A 1089 10.15 -56.78 -33.17
C ARG A 1089 10.33 -55.26 -33.33
N LEU A 1090 9.63 -54.68 -34.30
CA LEU A 1090 9.65 -53.25 -34.61
C LEU A 1090 8.60 -52.47 -33.82
N PHE A 1091 7.41 -53.05 -33.67
CA PHE A 1091 6.35 -52.52 -32.84
C PHE A 1091 5.46 -53.64 -32.29
N SER A 1092 4.74 -53.34 -31.22
CA SER A 1092 3.58 -54.12 -30.79
C SER A 1092 2.45 -53.23 -30.32
N LEU A 1093 1.24 -53.70 -30.60
CA LEU A 1093 0.00 -53.13 -30.18
C LEU A 1093 -0.84 -54.24 -29.53
N ARG A 1094 -1.33 -53.98 -28.33
CA ARG A 1094 -2.35 -54.80 -27.65
C ARG A 1094 -3.60 -53.95 -27.45
N TYR A 1095 -4.76 -54.45 -27.82
CA TYR A 1095 -6.04 -53.83 -27.52
C TYR A 1095 -6.88 -54.77 -26.65
N ASP A 1096 -7.18 -54.35 -25.42
CA ASP A 1096 -7.95 -55.13 -24.45
C ASP A 1096 -9.01 -54.25 -23.75
N ALA A 1097 -9.70 -54.79 -22.75
CA ALA A 1097 -10.71 -54.06 -21.97
C ALA A 1097 -10.17 -52.81 -21.23
N SER A 1098 -8.85 -52.68 -21.08
CA SER A 1098 -8.18 -51.56 -20.41
C SER A 1098 -7.68 -50.46 -21.37
N GLY A 1099 -7.61 -50.72 -22.68
CA GLY A 1099 -7.26 -49.72 -23.70
C GLY A 1099 -6.29 -50.25 -24.77
N ILE A 1100 -5.69 -49.35 -25.55
CA ILE A 1100 -4.62 -49.70 -26.51
C ILE A 1100 -3.26 -49.48 -25.83
N HIS A 1101 -2.48 -50.55 -25.71
CA HIS A 1101 -1.10 -50.53 -25.26
C HIS A 1101 -0.19 -50.62 -26.47
N THR A 1102 0.69 -49.64 -26.66
CA THR A 1102 1.62 -49.62 -27.78
C THR A 1102 3.05 -49.55 -27.28
N GLN A 1103 3.92 -50.36 -27.88
CA GLN A 1103 5.36 -50.32 -27.63
C GLN A 1103 6.05 -50.25 -28.99
N GLN A 1104 6.71 -49.13 -29.27
CA GLN A 1104 7.37 -48.87 -30.53
C GLN A 1104 8.87 -48.70 -30.27
N LEU A 1105 9.68 -49.59 -30.83
CA LEU A 1105 11.13 -49.63 -30.59
C LEU A 1105 11.90 -48.73 -31.58
N MET A 1106 11.31 -48.41 -32.73
CA MET A 1106 11.82 -47.42 -33.69
C MET A 1106 10.68 -46.59 -34.30
N PRO A 1107 10.80 -45.25 -34.38
CA PRO A 1107 9.83 -44.41 -35.09
C PRO A 1107 9.93 -44.68 -36.60
N LEU A 1108 8.87 -45.25 -37.19
CA LEU A 1108 8.75 -45.44 -38.64
C LEU A 1108 8.20 -44.14 -39.25
N PRO A 1109 8.96 -43.43 -40.12
CA PRO A 1109 8.48 -42.23 -40.78
C PRO A 1109 7.28 -42.55 -41.68
N GLN A 1110 6.26 -41.69 -41.67
CA GLN A 1110 5.11 -41.73 -42.60
C GLN A 1110 4.08 -42.86 -42.42
N MET A 1111 4.18 -43.67 -41.36
CA MET A 1111 3.14 -44.66 -41.02
C MET A 1111 1.95 -44.00 -40.28
N PRO A 1112 0.69 -44.41 -40.55
CA PRO A 1112 -0.46 -43.93 -39.80
C PRO A 1112 -0.39 -44.36 -38.31
N PRO A 1113 -1.03 -43.62 -37.37
CA PRO A 1113 -1.01 -43.95 -35.95
C PRO A 1113 -1.46 -45.39 -35.69
N ALA A 1114 -0.89 -46.06 -34.68
CA ALA A 1114 -1.21 -47.48 -34.43
C ALA A 1114 -2.71 -47.74 -34.15
N SER A 1115 -3.42 -46.77 -33.56
CA SER A 1115 -4.88 -46.82 -33.40
C SER A 1115 -5.66 -46.76 -34.72
N GLN A 1116 -5.07 -46.16 -35.76
CA GLN A 1116 -5.64 -46.11 -37.12
C GLN A 1116 -5.47 -47.46 -37.82
N VAL A 1117 -4.27 -48.03 -37.78
CA VAL A 1117 -4.00 -49.36 -38.33
C VAL A 1117 -4.88 -50.42 -37.66
N LEU A 1118 -5.04 -50.33 -36.33
CA LEU A 1118 -5.97 -51.18 -35.60
C LEU A 1118 -7.41 -50.99 -36.07
N ALA A 1119 -7.86 -49.75 -36.32
CA ALA A 1119 -9.21 -49.48 -36.81
C ALA A 1119 -9.47 -50.11 -38.18
N ASP A 1120 -8.52 -49.99 -39.10
CA ASP A 1120 -8.64 -50.57 -40.45
C ASP A 1120 -8.63 -52.10 -40.42
N ILE A 1121 -7.80 -52.71 -39.56
CA ILE A 1121 -7.82 -54.16 -39.30
C ILE A 1121 -9.17 -54.57 -38.71
N MET A 1122 -9.66 -53.85 -37.69
CA MET A 1122 -10.96 -54.15 -37.09
C MET A 1122 -12.12 -53.95 -38.08
N LEU A 1123 -12.07 -52.95 -38.96
CA LEU A 1123 -13.03 -52.76 -40.06
C LEU A 1123 -13.03 -53.93 -41.04
N SER A 1124 -11.88 -54.57 -41.23
CA SER A 1124 -11.71 -55.71 -42.13
C SER A 1124 -12.26 -57.01 -41.56
N TYR A 1125 -12.11 -57.24 -40.25
CA TYR A 1125 -12.45 -58.53 -39.61
C TYR A 1125 -13.76 -58.52 -38.83
N TRP A 1126 -14.22 -57.39 -38.27
CA TRP A 1126 -15.40 -57.39 -37.40
C TRP A 1126 -16.71 -57.41 -38.20
N PRO A 1127 -17.78 -57.98 -37.63
CA PRO A 1127 -19.12 -57.92 -38.20
C PRO A 1127 -19.59 -56.49 -38.49
N ARG A 1128 -20.30 -56.31 -39.61
CA ARG A 1128 -20.87 -55.03 -40.04
C ARG A 1128 -21.73 -54.38 -38.95
N ASP A 1129 -22.55 -55.17 -38.25
CA ASP A 1129 -23.50 -54.66 -37.26
C ASP A 1129 -22.84 -54.02 -36.03
N LEU A 1130 -21.63 -54.45 -35.68
CA LEU A 1130 -20.86 -53.86 -34.57
C LEU A 1130 -20.31 -52.49 -34.96
N TRP A 1131 -19.85 -52.35 -36.20
CA TRP A 1131 -19.35 -51.09 -36.74
C TRP A 1131 -20.48 -50.11 -37.04
N GLN A 1132 -21.58 -50.56 -37.64
CA GLN A 1132 -22.69 -49.69 -38.04
C GLN A 1132 -23.30 -48.91 -36.86
N LYS A 1133 -23.25 -49.46 -35.64
CA LYS A 1133 -23.70 -48.79 -34.40
C LYS A 1133 -22.74 -47.70 -33.90
N GLN A 1134 -21.46 -47.76 -34.29
CA GLN A 1134 -20.45 -46.80 -33.87
C GLN A 1134 -20.27 -45.67 -34.89
N LEU A 1135 -20.68 -45.87 -36.15
CA LEU A 1135 -20.53 -44.89 -37.21
C LEU A 1135 -21.37 -43.62 -36.96
N PRO A 1136 -20.90 -42.44 -37.39
CA PRO A 1136 -21.68 -41.20 -37.34
C PRO A 1136 -22.98 -41.30 -38.16
N PRO A 1137 -24.02 -40.50 -37.83
CA PRO A 1137 -25.26 -40.48 -38.61
C PRO A 1137 -24.98 -40.16 -40.08
N GLY A 1138 -25.60 -40.90 -41.00
CA GLY A 1138 -25.39 -40.79 -42.45
C GLY A 1138 -24.27 -41.66 -43.02
N TRP A 1139 -23.36 -42.20 -42.19
CA TRP A 1139 -22.31 -43.10 -42.65
C TRP A 1139 -22.83 -44.53 -42.80
N THR A 1140 -22.43 -45.22 -43.86
CA THR A 1140 -22.84 -46.60 -44.11
C THR A 1140 -21.66 -47.51 -44.41
N LEU A 1141 -21.68 -48.69 -43.80
CA LEU A 1141 -20.79 -49.79 -44.14
C LEU A 1141 -21.57 -50.78 -45.00
N GLN A 1142 -21.10 -51.06 -46.21
CA GLN A 1142 -21.80 -51.91 -47.19
C GLN A 1142 -20.92 -53.09 -47.60
N ASP A 1143 -21.47 -54.31 -47.55
CA ASP A 1143 -20.81 -55.54 -48.01
C ASP A 1143 -21.43 -55.98 -49.34
N HIS A 1144 -20.63 -56.00 -50.41
CA HIS A 1144 -21.02 -56.46 -51.74
C HIS A 1144 -20.11 -57.60 -52.19
N GLY A 1145 -20.55 -58.85 -52.00
CA GLY A 1145 -19.77 -60.04 -52.36
C GLY A 1145 -18.43 -60.11 -51.61
N LEU A 1146 -17.34 -59.98 -52.36
CA LEU A 1146 -15.95 -59.98 -51.86
C LEU A 1146 -15.39 -58.56 -51.63
N LYS A 1147 -16.24 -57.53 -51.55
CA LYS A 1147 -15.84 -56.16 -51.23
C LYS A 1147 -16.62 -55.60 -50.05
N ARG A 1148 -15.96 -54.82 -49.20
CA ARG A 1148 -16.58 -53.98 -48.15
C ARG A 1148 -16.23 -52.52 -48.39
N ARG A 1149 -17.22 -51.63 -48.32
CA ARG A 1149 -17.09 -50.19 -48.55
C ARG A 1149 -17.61 -49.40 -47.36
N LEU A 1150 -16.78 -48.48 -46.86
CA LEU A 1150 -17.18 -47.46 -45.90
C LEU A 1150 -17.46 -46.17 -46.66
N ILE A 1151 -18.69 -45.67 -46.56
CA ILE A 1151 -19.17 -44.47 -47.27
C ILE A 1151 -19.58 -43.42 -46.23
N ASP A 1152 -19.15 -42.17 -46.44
CA ASP A 1152 -19.51 -41.04 -45.56
C ASP A 1152 -20.91 -40.48 -45.85
N ALA A 1153 -21.33 -39.48 -45.07
CA ALA A 1153 -22.64 -38.85 -45.19
C ALA A 1153 -22.86 -38.11 -46.52
N ASP A 1154 -21.79 -37.73 -47.23
CA ASP A 1154 -21.82 -37.07 -48.54
C ASP A 1154 -21.74 -38.09 -49.69
N ASN A 1155 -21.94 -39.37 -49.39
CA ASN A 1155 -21.86 -40.49 -50.31
C ASN A 1155 -20.46 -40.68 -50.96
N GLN A 1156 -19.39 -40.21 -50.30
CA GLN A 1156 -18.01 -40.42 -50.74
C GLN A 1156 -17.43 -41.71 -50.16
N LEU A 1157 -16.68 -42.45 -50.99
CA LEU A 1157 -15.97 -43.65 -50.57
C LEU A 1157 -14.76 -43.29 -49.70
N VAL A 1158 -14.75 -43.78 -48.46
CA VAL A 1158 -13.68 -43.52 -47.48
C VAL A 1158 -12.68 -44.68 -47.44
N THR A 1159 -13.18 -45.91 -47.31
CA THR A 1159 -12.36 -47.13 -47.27
C THR A 1159 -12.99 -48.20 -48.15
N GLU A 1160 -12.19 -48.85 -48.98
CA GLU A 1160 -12.56 -50.08 -49.69
C GLU A 1160 -11.67 -51.24 -49.23
N ILE A 1161 -12.27 -52.40 -48.95
CA ILE A 1161 -11.58 -53.60 -48.51
C ILE A 1161 -11.95 -54.74 -49.46
N ASP A 1162 -10.94 -55.34 -50.08
CA ASP A 1162 -11.09 -56.49 -50.96
C ASP A 1162 -10.80 -57.77 -50.18
N TYR A 1163 -11.63 -58.80 -50.40
CA TYR A 1163 -11.53 -60.10 -49.77
C TYR A 1163 -11.24 -61.22 -50.78
N LEU A 1164 -10.61 -62.29 -50.30
CA LEU A 1164 -10.52 -63.58 -50.97
C LEU A 1164 -11.38 -64.59 -50.20
N GLN A 1165 -12.13 -65.42 -50.91
CA GLN A 1165 -12.85 -66.55 -50.30
C GLN A 1165 -11.88 -67.71 -50.10
N ARG A 1166 -11.67 -68.16 -48.86
CA ARG A 1166 -10.98 -69.43 -48.53
C ARG A 1166 -11.88 -70.27 -47.64
N GLY A 1167 -12.37 -71.38 -48.17
CA GLY A 1167 -13.40 -72.20 -47.49
C GLY A 1167 -14.66 -71.38 -47.17
N ASN A 1168 -15.16 -71.48 -45.95
CA ASN A 1168 -16.33 -70.72 -45.47
C ASN A 1168 -15.99 -69.32 -44.91
N GLN A 1169 -14.74 -68.85 -45.01
CA GLN A 1169 -14.32 -67.56 -44.47
C GLN A 1169 -13.83 -66.59 -45.56
N ARG A 1170 -14.20 -65.31 -45.41
CA ARG A 1170 -13.67 -64.20 -46.22
C ARG A 1170 -12.42 -63.64 -45.53
N GLN A 1171 -11.28 -63.63 -46.21
CA GLN A 1171 -10.02 -63.09 -45.69
C GLN A 1171 -9.66 -61.79 -46.43
N PRO A 1172 -9.32 -60.69 -45.73
CA PRO A 1172 -8.96 -59.44 -46.39
C PRO A 1172 -7.60 -59.58 -47.08
N ILE A 1173 -7.50 -59.08 -48.30
CA ILE A 1173 -6.27 -59.11 -49.12
C ILE A 1173 -5.76 -57.71 -49.48
N SER A 1174 -6.63 -56.69 -49.44
CA SER A 1174 -6.26 -55.30 -49.69
C SER A 1174 -7.18 -54.37 -48.92
N ILE A 1175 -6.61 -53.31 -48.33
CA ILE A 1175 -7.33 -52.19 -47.72
C ILE A 1175 -6.88 -50.93 -48.44
N GLN A 1176 -7.79 -50.24 -49.11
CA GLN A 1176 -7.55 -48.96 -49.75
C GLN A 1176 -8.22 -47.85 -48.96
N GLN A 1177 -7.41 -46.96 -48.38
CA GLN A 1177 -7.87 -45.82 -47.60
C GLN A 1177 -7.81 -44.54 -48.43
N HIS A 1178 -8.96 -44.12 -48.97
CA HIS A 1178 -9.08 -42.97 -49.87
C HIS A 1178 -8.93 -41.63 -49.14
N ALA A 1179 -9.34 -41.55 -47.87
CA ALA A 1179 -9.28 -40.31 -47.10
C ALA A 1179 -7.85 -39.97 -46.63
N PHE A 1180 -7.02 -40.99 -46.39
CA PHE A 1180 -5.63 -40.82 -45.92
C PHE A 1180 -4.58 -41.09 -47.00
N GLY A 1181 -4.98 -41.60 -48.17
CA GLY A 1181 -4.11 -41.74 -49.35
C GLY A 1181 -3.09 -42.88 -49.26
N TYR A 1182 -3.46 -44.00 -48.63
CA TYR A 1182 -2.61 -45.20 -48.56
C TYR A 1182 -3.35 -46.48 -48.90
N GLN A 1183 -2.59 -47.48 -49.33
CA GLN A 1183 -3.07 -48.84 -49.57
C GLN A 1183 -2.25 -49.84 -48.76
N ILE A 1184 -2.90 -50.81 -48.13
CA ILE A 1184 -2.28 -51.94 -47.44
C ILE A 1184 -2.64 -53.22 -48.21
N ARG A 1185 -1.64 -53.91 -48.74
CA ARG A 1185 -1.81 -55.27 -49.28
C ARG A 1185 -1.48 -56.30 -48.20
N ILE A 1186 -2.33 -57.30 -48.06
CA ILE A 1186 -2.24 -58.35 -47.03
C ILE A 1186 -1.98 -59.68 -47.73
N GLN A 1187 -0.79 -60.23 -47.50
CA GLN A 1187 -0.45 -61.58 -47.95
C GLN A 1187 -0.41 -62.52 -46.73
N HIS A 1188 -1.34 -63.46 -46.66
CA HIS A 1188 -1.39 -64.46 -45.60
C HIS A 1188 -0.27 -65.49 -45.82
N LEU A 1189 0.61 -65.66 -44.83
CA LEU A 1189 1.78 -66.56 -44.88
C LEU A 1189 1.48 -67.96 -44.33
N ASP A 1190 0.35 -68.13 -43.65
CA ASP A 1190 -0.14 -69.44 -43.23
C ASP A 1190 -0.83 -70.13 -44.41
N GLY A 1191 -0.17 -71.18 -44.90
CA GLY A 1191 -0.59 -72.01 -46.01
C GLY A 1191 -0.17 -73.46 -45.79
N SER A 1192 -0.96 -74.15 -44.97
CA SER A 1192 -1.46 -75.50 -45.28
C SER A 1192 -2.96 -75.51 -45.02
#